data_AF-A0A1W0A6L9-F1
#
_entry.id   AF-A0A1W0A6L9-F1
#
_cell.length_a   1.000
_cell.length_b   1.000
_cell.length_c   1.000
_cell.angle_alpha   90.00
_cell.angle_beta   90.00
_cell.angle_gamma   90.00
#
_symmetry.space_group_name_H-M   'P 1'
#
loop_
_entity.id
_entity.type
_entity.pdbx_description
1 polymer ?
#
loop_
_entity_poly.entity_id
_entity_poly.type
_entity_poly.pdbx_seq_one_letter_code
_entity_poly.pdbx_strand_id
1 'polypeptide(L)'
;MTRLIMTQADLKHSSPEEQPQPEIEACASFSDSESSDDMDMDRVSVVIKASCLAEQMWEPFRTLVINPLTTMIYFALINSVFILIWMFLAWMAELLTRPGLFLLVIGLFVVIARSAALILSYPGHLRIVTRDCERNFAKMLKKWMLLTATTTDNLIQILLSPEPFNKEKTQHFVDTFETYQSCIKNIVVVLVKALEIVDTEETLCPNGKHILSHLRVYMEYHEKLAPSFTKLATSSDMEAERKELDLDSTLVEFGVCIEDLRDVVEYFGEPAGTPKRSGIWGMICELILSRFSPLKIVACLSLMRADLIVRHNGRQVWVHGLDKNEIDCMFIPGTGLSPTNTERTIILCNPNCGLYEFHHFQSDWIQFYTKLGINVFLFNYRGYGRTKGYPSPEANNRDGMAIVSFLYKDCGIKRIAIHGESIGGMVATYVAKNAEGIELLIADRTFANLPAVAQRLVASWAGSALSCVTRWQTDNVSNYLEASCNKLVCCDPCDEIVADSSSLKAGIALRLELGDTLVKTPKAPQKSKIQKSACASLQYEAIVMTTDIVHGKPLNEAIMAQFTESLLRLADRAQRAMDGDVQCADMTAIDMDDFSRGKCLIDIWSAVASLDGHCGQTLFHAIGGGLEGIRAWTSSFIVWGPSTRIASIQSSAISRQDFIKPLSLEHVRILLHEMLKENDWLHDDKDIAYILEILEYLYDAMHRQNDKNIGSLLPLSCGHNANFSDHEKAALVAYLISFQWVNINNT
;
A
#
# COMPACT_ATOMS: atom_id res chain seq x y z
N MET A 1 15.63 31.24 18.49
CA MET A 1 15.90 32.70 18.49
C MET A 1 15.17 33.33 19.67
N THR A 2 15.61 33.04 20.89
CA THR A 2 15.07 33.68 22.12
C THR A 2 16.21 33.74 23.13
N ARG A 3 16.54 34.93 23.61
CA ARG A 3 17.58 35.19 24.61
C ARG A 3 16.90 35.68 25.89
N LEU A 4 17.44 35.23 27.03
CA LEU A 4 17.53 35.94 28.32
C LEU A 4 16.27 36.60 28.92
N ILE A 5 16.05 36.30 30.21
CA ILE A 5 16.07 37.29 31.30
C ILE A 5 16.53 36.57 32.58
N MET A 6 17.61 37.06 33.19
CA MET A 6 17.92 36.89 34.62
C MET A 6 17.17 38.01 35.37
N THR A 7 16.83 37.95 36.67
CA THR A 7 17.79 38.05 37.80
C THR A 7 17.14 37.92 39.18
N GLN A 8 17.94 37.40 40.13
CA GLN A 8 18.05 37.81 41.56
C GLN A 8 16.93 37.53 42.59
N ALA A 9 17.32 36.83 43.67
CA ALA A 9 17.15 37.28 45.07
C ALA A 9 18.15 36.56 46.02
N ASP A 10 19.05 37.34 46.61
CA ASP A 10 19.48 37.40 48.02
C ASP A 10 20.18 36.28 48.83
N LEU A 11 21.47 36.56 49.12
CA LEU A 11 22.08 36.83 50.45
C LEU A 11 22.35 35.72 51.52
N LYS A 12 23.67 35.45 51.66
CA LYS A 12 24.52 35.48 52.89
C LYS A 12 24.37 34.47 54.04
N HIS A 13 25.47 33.72 54.22
CA HIS A 13 26.22 33.42 55.47
C HIS A 13 25.51 32.93 56.74
N SER A 14 25.87 31.70 57.14
CA SER A 14 26.68 31.47 58.36
C SER A 14 27.33 30.06 58.39
N SER A 15 28.62 30.02 58.72
CA SER A 15 29.38 28.87 59.25
C SER A 15 29.23 28.83 60.80
N PRO A 16 29.78 27.85 61.57
CA PRO A 16 30.78 26.82 61.24
C PRO A 16 30.49 25.41 61.79
N GLU A 17 31.42 24.46 61.57
CA GLU A 17 32.03 23.63 62.63
C GLU A 17 33.21 22.80 62.07
N GLU A 18 34.37 22.88 62.73
CA GLU A 18 35.60 22.15 62.38
C GLU A 18 35.74 20.85 63.21
N GLN A 19 36.44 19.86 62.65
CA GLN A 19 36.74 18.60 63.33
C GLN A 19 38.05 18.71 64.16
N PRO A 20 38.17 18.00 65.30
CA PRO A 20 39.37 18.03 66.13
C PRO A 20 40.49 17.10 65.61
N GLN A 21 41.74 17.50 65.87
CA GLN A 21 42.95 16.68 65.72
C GLN A 21 43.11 15.68 66.89
N PRO A 22 44.20 14.88 66.89
CA PRO A 22 45.26 15.24 67.84
C PRO A 22 46.68 15.32 67.25
N GLU A 23 47.55 15.99 68.01
CA GLU A 23 48.91 16.43 67.68
C GLU A 23 49.99 15.35 67.98
N ILE A 24 51.20 15.52 67.43
CA ILE A 24 52.43 14.91 67.98
C ILE A 24 53.60 15.90 67.96
N GLU A 25 54.22 16.06 69.13
CA GLU A 25 55.51 16.70 69.42
C GLU A 25 56.39 15.68 70.20
N ALA A 26 57.73 15.74 70.24
CA ALA A 26 58.72 16.60 69.59
C ALA A 26 60.14 15.98 69.66
N CYS A 27 61.15 16.73 69.20
CA CYS A 27 62.55 16.68 69.62
C CYS A 27 63.47 15.46 69.27
N ALA A 28 64.31 15.71 68.26
CA ALA A 28 65.78 15.95 68.41
C ALA A 28 66.85 14.82 68.34
N SER A 29 67.96 15.21 67.65
CA SER A 29 69.40 14.85 67.80
C SER A 29 69.98 13.45 67.49
N PHE A 30 70.57 13.34 66.29
CA PHE A 30 72.02 13.12 65.95
C PHE A 30 72.95 12.06 66.62
N SER A 31 73.85 11.53 65.76
CA SER A 31 75.21 10.95 65.95
C SER A 31 75.47 9.54 66.55
N ASP A 32 75.91 8.64 65.66
CA ASP A 32 77.20 7.90 65.60
C ASP A 32 77.74 6.94 66.69
N SER A 33 78.32 5.84 66.14
CA SER A 33 79.56 5.12 66.51
C SER A 33 79.57 3.86 67.42
N GLU A 34 80.06 2.77 66.78
CA GLU A 34 81.09 1.79 67.20
C GLU A 34 80.96 0.84 68.43
N SER A 35 80.81 -0.45 68.08
CA SER A 35 81.53 -1.66 68.58
C SER A 35 82.00 -1.83 70.03
N SER A 36 81.62 -2.96 70.64
CA SER A 36 82.56 -3.96 71.20
C SER A 36 81.84 -5.27 71.55
N ASP A 37 82.59 -6.35 71.74
CA ASP A 37 82.10 -7.73 71.89
C ASP A 37 81.61 -8.11 73.31
N ASP A 38 81.02 -9.30 73.34
CA ASP A 38 80.82 -10.24 74.46
C ASP A 38 79.57 -10.21 75.34
N MET A 39 79.24 -11.43 75.75
CA MET A 39 77.99 -11.97 76.29
C MET A 39 77.35 -11.19 77.45
N ASP A 40 76.02 -11.03 77.41
CA ASP A 40 75.18 -11.68 78.42
C ASP A 40 73.72 -11.91 77.96
N MET A 41 73.04 -12.84 78.63
CA MET A 41 71.64 -13.17 78.34
C MET A 41 70.66 -12.25 79.09
N ASP A 42 69.84 -11.46 78.38
CA ASP A 42 68.38 -11.53 78.50
C ASP A 42 67.61 -10.57 77.55
N ARG A 43 66.42 -11.02 77.11
CA ARG A 43 65.32 -10.25 76.45
C ARG A 43 65.61 -9.54 75.11
N VAL A 44 65.05 -10.08 74.03
CA VAL A 44 64.77 -9.37 72.75
C VAL A 44 63.34 -9.70 72.32
N SER A 45 62.39 -8.78 72.50
CA SER A 45 61.90 -7.79 71.53
C SER A 45 61.13 -8.39 70.35
N VAL A 46 59.83 -8.08 70.29
CA VAL A 46 59.04 -8.24 69.05
C VAL A 46 59.57 -7.24 68.03
N VAL A 47 60.31 -7.74 67.04
CA VAL A 47 60.74 -6.94 65.88
C VAL A 47 59.50 -6.64 65.05
N ILE A 48 58.95 -5.44 65.20
CA ILE A 48 58.00 -4.88 64.24
C ILE A 48 58.78 -4.63 62.96
N LYS A 49 58.73 -5.59 62.04
CA LYS A 49 59.29 -5.46 60.70
C LYS A 49 58.51 -4.34 60.02
N ALA A 50 59.15 -3.21 59.75
CA ALA A 50 58.52 -2.11 59.03
C ALA A 50 58.06 -2.61 57.66
N SER A 51 56.75 -2.74 57.49
CA SER A 51 56.14 -3.09 56.21
C SER A 51 56.51 -2.02 55.19
N CYS A 52 56.85 -2.43 53.97
CA CYS A 52 57.21 -1.44 52.96
C CYS A 52 55.98 -0.57 52.62
N LEU A 53 56.18 0.65 52.15
CA LEU A 53 55.07 1.60 51.92
C LEU A 53 53.98 1.00 50.99
N ALA A 54 54.36 0.11 50.07
CA ALA A 54 53.43 -0.61 49.19
C ALA A 54 52.54 -1.62 49.94
N GLU A 55 53.05 -2.29 50.99
CA GLU A 55 52.28 -3.24 51.82
C GLU A 55 51.24 -2.55 52.70
N GLN A 56 51.43 -1.27 53.00
CA GLN A 56 50.51 -0.42 53.77
C GLN A 56 49.38 0.15 52.90
N MET A 57 49.45 0.04 51.58
CA MET A 57 48.39 0.51 50.69
C MET A 57 47.13 -0.37 50.81
N TRP A 58 45.97 0.24 50.53
CA TRP A 58 44.71 -0.48 50.41
C TRP A 58 44.78 -1.53 49.28
N GLU A 59 44.15 -2.68 49.50
CA GLU A 59 44.22 -3.92 48.69
C GLU A 59 44.38 -3.76 47.16
N PRO A 60 43.54 -2.99 46.43
CA PRO A 60 43.68 -2.85 44.98
C PRO A 60 44.99 -2.16 44.56
N PHE A 61 45.46 -1.18 45.32
CA PHE A 61 46.72 -0.47 45.02
C PHE A 61 47.94 -1.28 45.47
N ARG A 62 47.85 -1.98 46.62
CA ARG A 62 48.89 -2.89 47.09
C ARG A 62 49.21 -3.97 46.05
N THR A 63 48.17 -4.62 45.53
CA THR A 63 48.30 -5.66 44.51
C THR A 63 48.86 -5.13 43.18
N LEU A 64 48.55 -3.87 42.84
CA LEU A 64 49.08 -3.19 41.65
C LEU A 64 50.57 -2.82 41.79
N VAL A 65 51.03 -2.41 42.98
CA VAL A 65 52.40 -1.92 43.21
C VAL A 65 53.39 -3.05 43.51
N ILE A 66 52.96 -4.11 44.20
CA ILE A 66 53.86 -5.22 44.59
C ILE A 66 54.18 -6.15 43.40
N ASN A 67 53.25 -6.33 42.45
CA ASN A 67 53.44 -7.24 41.32
C ASN A 67 53.65 -6.48 40.00
N PRO A 68 54.89 -6.43 39.46
CA PRO A 68 55.20 -5.66 38.26
C PRO A 68 54.47 -6.16 37.00
N LEU A 69 54.14 -7.46 36.94
CA LEU A 69 53.34 -8.01 35.84
C LEU A 69 51.90 -7.50 35.90
N THR A 70 51.31 -7.43 37.09
CA THR A 70 49.99 -6.82 37.31
C THR A 70 50.00 -5.34 36.94
N THR A 71 51.03 -4.57 37.38
CA THR A 71 51.19 -3.17 36.99
C THR A 71 51.22 -3.01 35.47
N MET A 72 52.00 -3.84 34.78
CA MET A 72 52.14 -3.81 33.32
C MET A 72 50.83 -4.14 32.60
N ILE A 73 50.08 -5.14 33.05
CA ILE A 73 48.79 -5.52 32.47
C ILE A 73 47.76 -4.39 32.64
N TYR A 74 47.63 -3.82 33.83
CA TYR A 74 46.71 -2.69 34.07
C TYR A 74 47.13 -1.45 33.28
N PHE A 75 48.43 -1.14 33.21
CA PHE A 75 48.96 -0.05 32.38
C PHE A 75 48.63 -0.27 30.89
N ALA A 76 48.87 -1.47 30.36
CA ALA A 76 48.55 -1.80 28.96
C ALA A 76 47.05 -1.70 28.67
N LEU A 77 46.19 -2.16 29.58
CA LEU A 77 44.74 -2.13 29.43
C LEU A 77 44.20 -0.68 29.49
N ILE A 78 44.64 0.12 30.47
CA ILE A 78 44.27 1.54 30.60
C ILE A 78 44.76 2.34 29.39
N ASN A 79 46.00 2.13 28.92
CA ASN A 79 46.50 2.80 27.73
C ASN A 79 45.77 2.35 26.47
N SER A 80 45.41 1.06 26.34
CA SER A 80 44.61 0.58 25.21
C SER A 80 43.23 1.26 25.18
N VAL A 81 42.55 1.37 26.32
CA VAL A 81 41.28 2.10 26.44
C VAL A 81 41.46 3.59 26.12
N PHE A 82 42.52 4.22 26.64
CA PHE A 82 42.83 5.63 26.36
C PHE A 82 43.10 5.87 24.87
N ILE A 83 43.90 5.01 24.22
CA ILE A 83 44.21 5.09 22.78
C ILE A 83 42.93 4.88 21.96
N LEU A 84 42.08 3.91 22.29
CA LEU A 84 40.81 3.69 21.60
C LEU A 84 39.86 4.89 21.74
N ILE A 85 39.74 5.48 22.93
CA ILE A 85 38.96 6.70 23.16
C ILE A 85 39.56 7.87 22.38
N TRP A 86 40.88 8.06 22.41
CA TRP A 86 41.56 9.13 21.68
C TRP A 86 41.41 8.97 20.16
N MET A 87 41.56 7.76 19.63
CA MET A 87 41.34 7.46 18.21
C MET A 87 39.89 7.75 17.78
N PHE A 88 38.90 7.39 18.61
CA PHE A 88 37.50 7.71 18.35
C PHE A 88 37.25 9.23 18.37
N LEU A 89 37.82 9.95 19.34
CA LEU A 89 37.71 11.42 19.44
C LEU A 89 38.44 12.15 18.30
N ALA A 90 39.60 11.64 17.87
CA ALA A 90 40.35 12.16 16.73
C ALA A 90 39.58 11.93 15.41
N TRP A 91 39.05 10.72 15.20
CA TRP A 91 38.17 10.41 14.07
C TRP A 91 36.92 11.30 14.06
N MET A 92 36.28 11.51 15.22
CA MET A 92 35.18 12.47 15.37
C MET A 92 35.59 13.91 15.06
N ALA A 93 36.79 14.34 15.45
CA ALA A 93 37.30 15.67 15.16
C ALA A 93 37.59 15.87 13.65
N GLU A 94 38.11 14.85 12.97
CA GLU A 94 38.24 14.85 11.49
C GLU A 94 36.87 14.91 10.80
N LEU A 95 35.87 14.21 11.33
CA LEU A 95 34.48 14.25 10.86
C LEU A 95 33.79 15.60 11.13
N LEU A 96 34.22 16.34 12.16
CA LEU A 96 33.75 17.70 12.48
C LEU A 96 34.47 18.81 11.69
N THR A 97 35.39 18.45 10.78
CA THR A 97 35.91 19.41 9.79
C THR A 97 34.80 19.88 8.84
N ARG A 98 34.96 21.04 8.18
CA ARG A 98 34.00 21.54 7.17
C ARG A 98 33.64 20.50 6.09
N PRO A 99 34.59 19.78 5.45
CA PRO A 99 34.25 18.72 4.50
C PRO A 99 33.62 17.49 5.17
N GLY A 100 34.06 17.09 6.37
CA GLY A 100 33.45 15.99 7.12
C GLY A 100 31.98 16.25 7.47
N LEU A 101 31.68 17.45 7.95
CA LEU A 101 30.31 17.90 8.26
C LEU A 101 29.44 17.95 6.99
N PHE A 102 29.98 18.41 5.86
CA PHE A 102 29.28 18.41 4.58
C PHE A 102 28.93 16.99 4.12
N LEU A 103 29.88 16.05 4.19
CA LEU A 103 29.65 14.64 3.89
C LEU A 103 28.64 14.00 4.85
N LEU A 104 28.69 14.33 6.15
CA LEU A 104 27.72 13.86 7.14
C LEU A 104 26.31 14.37 6.83
N VAL A 105 26.15 15.66 6.48
CA VAL A 105 24.85 16.23 6.10
C VAL A 105 24.30 15.60 4.83
N ILE A 106 25.14 15.34 3.82
CA ILE A 106 24.73 14.61 2.61
C ILE A 106 24.34 13.16 2.95
N GLY A 107 25.15 12.45 3.75
CA GLY A 107 24.86 11.09 4.17
C GLY A 107 23.54 11.00 4.95
N LEU A 108 23.32 11.92 5.88
CA LEU A 108 22.06 12.04 6.64
C LEU A 108 20.88 12.34 5.71
N PHE A 109 21.03 13.25 4.75
CA PHE A 109 19.98 13.54 3.75
C PHE A 109 19.65 12.29 2.91
N VAL A 110 20.65 11.54 2.45
CA VAL A 110 20.43 10.28 1.70
C VAL A 110 19.74 9.22 2.56
N VAL A 111 20.11 9.08 3.83
CA VAL A 111 19.45 8.16 4.77
C VAL A 111 18.00 8.57 4.99
N ILE A 112 17.73 9.85 5.27
CA ILE A 112 16.36 10.39 5.44
C ILE A 112 15.53 10.18 4.17
N ALA A 113 16.08 10.49 2.99
CA ALA A 113 15.38 10.34 1.71
C ALA A 113 15.08 8.87 1.37
N ARG A 114 16.01 7.95 1.67
CA ARG A 114 15.77 6.49 1.56
C ARG A 114 14.71 6.01 2.55
N SER A 115 14.74 6.48 3.79
CA SER A 115 13.72 6.14 4.80
C SER A 115 12.35 6.68 4.39
N ALA A 116 12.27 7.91 3.87
CA ALA A 116 11.03 8.48 3.36
C ALA A 116 10.49 7.69 2.16
N ALA A 117 11.33 7.33 1.19
CA ALA A 117 10.95 6.48 0.06
C ALA A 117 10.42 5.11 0.53
N LEU A 118 11.11 4.46 1.48
CA LEU A 118 10.67 3.19 2.08
C LEU A 118 9.31 3.32 2.79
N ILE A 119 9.10 4.40 3.54
CA ILE A 119 7.86 4.67 4.29
C ILE A 119 6.69 4.98 3.34
N LEU A 120 6.91 5.69 2.24
CA LEU A 120 5.87 6.03 1.27
C LEU A 120 5.50 4.86 0.35
N SER A 121 6.49 4.08 -0.08
CA SER A 121 6.28 2.94 -0.98
C SER A 121 5.83 1.67 -0.25
N TYR A 122 6.32 1.43 0.97
CA TYR A 122 6.00 0.23 1.74
C TYR A 122 5.51 0.51 3.19
N PRO A 123 4.58 1.44 3.42
CA PRO A 123 4.07 1.83 4.74
C PRO A 123 3.63 0.67 5.64
N GLY A 124 3.18 -0.46 5.08
CA GLY A 124 2.77 -1.65 5.86
C GLY A 124 3.88 -2.30 6.71
N HIS A 125 5.16 -1.94 6.51
CA HIS A 125 6.25 -2.36 7.41
C HIS A 125 6.26 -1.59 8.75
N LEU A 126 5.44 -0.54 8.88
CA LEU A 126 5.32 0.26 10.08
C LEU A 126 4.20 -0.28 10.98
N ARG A 127 4.52 -0.52 12.25
CA ARG A 127 3.55 -0.97 13.27
C ARG A 127 2.31 -0.08 13.40
N ILE A 128 2.40 1.20 13.03
CA ILE A 128 1.25 2.12 13.03
C ILE A 128 0.20 1.74 11.99
N VAL A 129 0.60 1.29 10.80
CA VAL A 129 -0.31 0.87 9.74
C VAL A 129 -0.98 -0.45 10.12
N THR A 130 -0.20 -1.40 10.68
CA THR A 130 -0.77 -2.61 11.30
C THR A 130 -1.81 -2.24 12.36
N ARG A 131 -1.50 -1.27 13.23
CA ARG A 131 -2.40 -0.83 14.30
C ARG A 131 -3.69 -0.21 13.76
N ASP A 132 -3.64 0.51 12.64
CA ASP A 132 -4.84 1.06 12.01
C ASP A 132 -5.72 -0.01 11.34
N CYS A 133 -5.12 -1.06 10.76
CA CYS A 133 -5.86 -2.27 10.35
C CYS A 133 -6.54 -2.94 11.56
N GLU A 134 -5.81 -3.15 12.66
CA GLU A 134 -6.34 -3.73 13.91
C GLU A 134 -7.49 -2.88 14.49
N ARG A 135 -7.36 -1.54 14.50
CA ARG A 135 -8.43 -0.61 14.91
C ARG A 135 -9.68 -0.72 14.03
N ASN A 136 -9.52 -0.89 12.72
CA ASN A 136 -10.64 -0.99 11.80
C ASN A 136 -11.33 -2.36 11.91
N PHE A 137 -10.57 -3.44 12.06
CA PHE A 137 -11.10 -4.77 12.37
C PHE A 137 -11.85 -4.78 13.72
N ALA A 138 -11.31 -4.13 14.75
CA ALA A 138 -12.01 -3.97 16.04
C ALA A 138 -13.37 -3.29 15.89
N LYS A 139 -13.45 -2.15 15.17
CA LYS A 139 -14.73 -1.45 14.90
C LYS A 139 -15.73 -2.34 14.17
N MET A 140 -15.26 -3.17 13.24
CA MET A 140 -16.11 -4.08 12.47
C MET A 140 -16.64 -5.23 13.33
N LEU A 141 -15.77 -5.89 14.12
CA LEU A 141 -16.20 -6.90 15.09
C LEU A 141 -17.21 -6.33 16.10
N LYS A 142 -16.98 -5.11 16.62
CA LYS A 142 -17.95 -4.45 17.51
C LYS A 142 -19.31 -4.26 16.84
N LYS A 143 -19.35 -3.78 15.60
CA LYS A 143 -20.61 -3.63 14.83
C LYS A 143 -21.32 -4.96 14.59
N TRP A 144 -20.57 -6.01 14.22
CA TRP A 144 -21.12 -7.34 13.96
C TRP A 144 -21.69 -8.01 15.22
N MET A 145 -20.98 -7.88 16.34
CA MET A 145 -21.47 -8.41 17.62
C MET A 145 -22.66 -7.61 18.15
N LEU A 146 -22.67 -6.29 18.02
CA LEU A 146 -23.83 -5.47 18.40
C LEU A 146 -25.05 -5.77 17.51
N LEU A 147 -24.87 -5.92 16.19
CA LEU A 147 -25.92 -6.37 15.28
C LEU A 147 -26.50 -7.72 15.74
N THR A 148 -25.63 -8.69 16.04
CA THR A 148 -26.04 -10.01 16.54
C THR A 148 -26.85 -9.89 17.84
N ALA A 149 -26.37 -9.09 18.80
CA ALA A 149 -27.05 -8.85 20.07
C ALA A 149 -28.43 -8.20 19.88
N THR A 150 -28.55 -7.18 19.03
CA THR A 150 -29.83 -6.52 18.72
C THR A 150 -30.79 -7.44 17.98
N THR A 151 -30.33 -8.22 16.99
CA THR A 151 -31.18 -9.19 16.28
C THR A 151 -31.71 -10.28 17.22
N THR A 152 -30.89 -10.72 18.17
CA THR A 152 -31.28 -11.75 19.15
C THR A 152 -32.26 -11.21 20.20
N ASP A 153 -32.03 -9.99 20.69
CA ASP A 153 -32.96 -9.29 21.58
C ASP A 153 -34.32 -9.09 20.90
N ASN A 154 -34.35 -8.58 19.66
CA ASN A 154 -35.59 -8.46 18.87
C ASN A 154 -36.35 -9.81 18.77
N LEU A 155 -35.64 -10.91 18.52
CA LEU A 155 -36.23 -12.26 18.47
C LEU A 155 -36.87 -12.65 19.82
N ILE A 156 -36.19 -12.36 20.93
CA ILE A 156 -36.70 -12.58 22.29
C ILE A 156 -37.93 -11.69 22.57
N GLN A 157 -37.89 -10.41 22.24
CA GLN A 157 -39.01 -9.48 22.47
C GLN A 157 -40.26 -9.88 21.67
N ILE A 158 -40.12 -10.36 20.42
CA ILE A 158 -41.23 -10.88 19.62
C ILE A 158 -41.89 -12.08 20.32
N LEU A 159 -41.07 -12.98 20.89
CA LEU A 159 -41.50 -14.21 21.55
C LEU A 159 -42.06 -14.02 22.97
N LEU A 160 -41.61 -13.00 23.71
CA LEU A 160 -42.10 -12.63 25.05
C LEU A 160 -43.23 -11.59 25.02
N SER A 161 -43.50 -10.98 23.85
CA SER A 161 -44.56 -9.99 23.69
C SER A 161 -45.94 -10.61 24.01
N PRO A 162 -46.75 -10.00 24.91
CA PRO A 162 -48.02 -10.56 25.39
C PRO A 162 -49.16 -10.51 24.36
N GLU A 163 -48.92 -9.95 23.17
CA GLU A 163 -49.89 -9.91 22.08
C GLU A 163 -49.91 -11.26 21.31
N PRO A 164 -51.09 -11.79 20.93
CA PRO A 164 -51.17 -13.06 20.21
C PRO A 164 -50.51 -12.98 18.83
N PHE A 165 -49.99 -14.11 18.34
CA PHE A 165 -49.36 -14.19 17.03
C PHE A 165 -50.37 -13.99 15.90
N ASN A 166 -50.39 -12.77 15.34
CA ASN A 166 -51.07 -12.46 14.09
C ASN A 166 -50.13 -12.73 12.88
N LYS A 167 -50.68 -12.68 11.66
CA LYS A 167 -49.92 -12.98 10.44
C LYS A 167 -48.68 -12.07 10.24
N GLU A 168 -48.76 -10.81 10.65
CA GLU A 168 -47.68 -9.83 10.51
C GLU A 168 -46.54 -10.09 11.52
N LYS A 169 -46.88 -10.36 12.79
CA LYS A 169 -45.94 -10.75 13.85
C LYS A 169 -45.26 -12.09 13.53
N THR A 170 -45.99 -13.05 12.95
CA THR A 170 -45.43 -14.32 12.45
C THR A 170 -44.43 -14.09 11.32
N GLN A 171 -44.74 -13.24 10.33
CA GLN A 171 -43.80 -12.90 9.27
C GLN A 171 -42.55 -12.19 9.84
N HIS A 172 -42.76 -11.21 10.73
CA HIS A 172 -41.67 -10.48 11.37
C HIS A 172 -40.74 -11.38 12.21
N PHE A 173 -41.29 -12.41 12.86
CA PHE A 173 -40.51 -13.46 13.51
C PHE A 173 -39.64 -14.22 12.51
N VAL A 174 -40.21 -14.67 11.39
CA VAL A 174 -39.47 -15.43 10.36
C VAL A 174 -38.33 -14.58 9.76
N ASP A 175 -38.61 -13.35 9.35
CA ASP A 175 -37.60 -12.43 8.77
C ASP A 175 -36.45 -12.15 9.78
N THR A 176 -36.80 -11.97 11.06
CA THR A 176 -35.83 -11.77 12.15
C THR A 176 -35.04 -13.05 12.44
N PHE A 177 -35.67 -14.23 12.36
CA PHE A 177 -35.03 -15.52 12.57
C PHE A 177 -34.06 -15.88 11.44
N GLU A 178 -34.38 -15.61 10.17
CA GLU A 178 -33.44 -15.74 9.06
C GLU A 178 -32.21 -14.84 9.24
N THR A 179 -32.44 -13.58 9.65
CA THR A 179 -31.37 -12.62 9.97
C THR A 179 -30.50 -13.12 11.13
N TYR A 180 -31.12 -13.66 12.18
CA TYR A 180 -30.45 -14.27 13.32
C TYR A 180 -29.59 -15.47 12.90
N GLN A 181 -30.14 -16.42 12.14
CA GLN A 181 -29.39 -17.57 11.62
C GLN A 181 -28.19 -17.14 10.77
N SER A 182 -28.34 -16.10 9.95
CA SER A 182 -27.24 -15.51 9.19
C SER A 182 -26.15 -14.92 10.10
N CYS A 183 -26.53 -14.20 11.15
CA CYS A 183 -25.58 -13.65 12.13
C CYS A 183 -24.82 -14.76 12.87
N ILE A 184 -25.51 -15.80 13.38
CA ILE A 184 -24.87 -16.95 14.03
C ILE A 184 -23.84 -17.60 13.08
N LYS A 185 -24.28 -17.96 11.87
CA LYS A 185 -23.45 -18.70 10.90
C LYS A 185 -22.24 -17.91 10.42
N ASN A 186 -22.41 -16.63 10.10
CA ASN A 186 -21.40 -15.81 9.42
C ASN A 186 -20.53 -14.97 10.37
N ILE A 187 -21.00 -14.71 11.60
CA ILE A 187 -20.29 -13.90 12.61
C ILE A 187 -19.87 -14.80 13.78
N VAL A 188 -20.83 -15.29 14.57
CA VAL A 188 -20.54 -15.91 15.88
C VAL A 188 -19.74 -17.21 15.75
N VAL A 189 -20.19 -18.14 14.92
CA VAL A 189 -19.51 -19.43 14.69
C VAL A 189 -18.11 -19.24 14.12
N VAL A 190 -17.91 -18.23 13.27
CA VAL A 190 -16.58 -17.92 12.73
C VAL A 190 -15.67 -17.33 13.81
N LEU A 191 -16.18 -16.36 14.57
CA LEU A 191 -15.43 -15.67 15.61
C LEU A 191 -15.03 -16.58 16.78
N VAL A 192 -15.93 -17.46 17.24
CA VAL A 192 -15.62 -18.46 18.28
C VAL A 192 -14.46 -19.34 17.84
N LYS A 193 -14.58 -19.99 16.67
CA LYS A 193 -13.52 -20.86 16.14
C LYS A 193 -12.21 -20.10 15.90
N ALA A 194 -12.28 -18.86 15.42
CA ALA A 194 -11.10 -18.03 15.23
C ALA A 194 -10.40 -17.69 16.57
N LEU A 195 -11.16 -17.37 17.61
CA LEU A 195 -10.63 -17.18 18.96
C LEU A 195 -10.02 -18.46 19.55
N GLU A 196 -10.63 -19.63 19.29
CA GLU A 196 -10.10 -20.93 19.73
C GLU A 196 -8.78 -21.30 19.04
N ILE A 197 -8.61 -20.97 17.76
CA ILE A 197 -7.32 -21.11 17.06
C ILE A 197 -6.26 -20.21 17.72
N VAL A 198 -6.60 -18.94 18.01
CA VAL A 198 -5.67 -17.98 18.63
C VAL A 198 -5.33 -18.35 20.09
N ASP A 199 -6.26 -18.97 20.82
CA ASP A 199 -6.02 -19.53 22.17
C ASP A 199 -5.08 -20.75 22.10
N THR A 200 -5.26 -21.60 21.09
CA THR A 200 -4.40 -22.76 20.81
C THR A 200 -2.98 -22.36 20.42
N GLU A 201 -2.81 -21.22 19.73
CA GLU A 201 -1.49 -20.60 19.46
C GLU A 201 -0.86 -19.94 20.72
N GLU A 202 -1.51 -20.01 21.89
CA GLU A 202 -1.13 -19.31 23.14
C GLU A 202 -0.98 -17.78 23.01
N THR A 203 -1.53 -17.17 21.96
CA THR A 203 -1.42 -15.72 21.71
C THR A 203 -2.63 -14.91 22.19
N LEU A 204 -3.72 -15.58 22.62
CA LEU A 204 -4.93 -14.92 23.09
C LEU A 204 -4.71 -14.18 24.42
N CYS A 205 -4.99 -12.87 24.44
CA CYS A 205 -4.86 -12.05 25.65
C CYS A 205 -6.01 -12.32 26.66
N PRO A 206 -5.88 -11.91 27.94
CA PRO A 206 -6.89 -12.17 28.97
C PRO A 206 -8.30 -11.70 28.59
N ASN A 207 -8.41 -10.51 27.99
CA ASN A 207 -9.67 -9.98 27.46
C ASN A 207 -10.24 -10.87 26.36
N GLY A 208 -9.40 -11.46 25.51
CA GLY A 208 -9.82 -12.39 24.46
C GLY A 208 -10.36 -13.71 25.02
N LYS A 209 -9.73 -14.24 26.08
CA LYS A 209 -10.25 -15.42 26.81
C LYS A 209 -11.60 -15.11 27.47
N HIS A 210 -11.77 -13.90 28.01
CA HIS A 210 -13.04 -13.43 28.57
C HIS A 210 -14.14 -13.28 27.51
N ILE A 211 -13.83 -12.74 26.32
CA ILE A 211 -14.77 -12.73 25.18
C ILE A 211 -15.15 -14.16 24.78
N LEU A 212 -14.18 -15.06 24.65
CA LEU A 212 -14.40 -16.45 24.25
C LEU A 212 -15.30 -17.21 25.25
N SER A 213 -15.18 -16.97 26.56
CA SER A 213 -16.07 -17.60 27.54
C SER A 213 -17.52 -17.14 27.39
N HIS A 214 -17.78 -15.85 27.17
CA HIS A 214 -19.15 -15.34 26.97
C HIS A 214 -19.76 -15.82 25.65
N LEU A 215 -18.96 -15.86 24.57
CA LEU A 215 -19.44 -16.39 23.29
C LEU A 215 -19.78 -17.90 23.36
N ARG A 216 -19.08 -18.68 24.19
CA ARG A 216 -19.42 -20.10 24.43
C ARG A 216 -20.76 -20.25 25.15
N VAL A 217 -21.03 -19.47 26.20
CA VAL A 217 -22.32 -19.45 26.90
C VAL A 217 -23.45 -19.02 25.94
N TYR A 218 -23.22 -17.98 25.15
CA TYR A 218 -24.17 -17.54 24.11
C TYR A 218 -24.46 -18.64 23.07
N MET A 219 -23.44 -19.40 22.66
CA MET A 219 -23.62 -20.55 21.76
C MET A 219 -24.38 -21.72 22.41
N GLU A 220 -24.20 -21.96 23.71
CA GLU A 220 -24.96 -22.98 24.46
C GLU A 220 -26.46 -22.65 24.48
N TYR A 221 -26.84 -21.38 24.73
CA TYR A 221 -28.22 -20.93 24.61
C TYR A 221 -28.75 -21.02 23.18
N HIS A 222 -27.94 -20.67 22.16
CA HIS A 222 -28.31 -20.85 20.76
C HIS A 222 -28.62 -22.32 20.44
N GLU A 223 -27.73 -23.25 20.80
CA GLU A 223 -27.89 -24.69 20.54
C GLU A 223 -29.13 -25.27 21.26
N LYS A 224 -29.40 -24.82 22.49
CA LYS A 224 -30.61 -25.18 23.26
C LYS A 224 -31.91 -24.68 22.61
N LEU A 225 -31.91 -23.46 22.04
CA LEU A 225 -33.11 -22.80 21.50
C LEU A 225 -33.35 -23.02 20.00
N ALA A 226 -32.32 -23.33 19.22
CA ALA A 226 -32.40 -23.46 17.76
C ALA A 226 -33.46 -24.47 17.25
N PRO A 227 -33.66 -25.66 17.88
CA PRO A 227 -34.73 -26.57 17.48
C PRO A 227 -36.12 -25.94 17.65
N SER A 228 -36.35 -25.27 18.78
CA SER A 228 -37.62 -24.60 19.11
C SER A 228 -37.91 -23.43 18.18
N PHE A 229 -36.92 -22.59 17.88
CA PHE A 229 -37.07 -21.50 16.91
C PHE A 229 -37.37 -22.02 15.50
N THR A 230 -36.73 -23.13 15.09
CA THR A 230 -36.99 -23.77 13.80
C THR A 230 -38.40 -24.36 13.73
N LYS A 231 -38.87 -25.02 14.80
CA LYS A 231 -40.24 -25.54 14.91
C LYS A 231 -41.27 -24.39 14.78
N LEU A 232 -41.07 -23.29 15.51
CA LEU A 232 -41.90 -22.09 15.43
C LEU A 232 -41.93 -21.48 14.02
N ALA A 233 -40.77 -21.30 13.38
CA ALA A 233 -40.66 -20.72 12.04
C ALA A 233 -41.37 -21.54 10.94
N THR A 234 -41.58 -22.84 11.18
CA THR A 234 -42.25 -23.76 10.24
C THR A 234 -43.70 -24.10 10.60
N SER A 235 -44.22 -23.61 11.72
CA SER A 235 -45.57 -23.93 12.19
C SER A 235 -46.65 -23.17 11.42
N SER A 236 -47.78 -23.84 11.15
CA SER A 236 -49.00 -23.21 10.65
C SER A 236 -49.80 -22.47 11.73
N ASP A 237 -49.57 -22.80 13.01
CA ASP A 237 -50.17 -22.15 14.18
C ASP A 237 -49.07 -21.92 15.23
N MET A 238 -48.41 -20.76 15.12
CA MET A 238 -47.30 -20.37 15.99
C MET A 238 -47.76 -20.09 17.42
N GLU A 239 -49.01 -19.71 17.64
CA GLU A 239 -49.58 -19.38 18.96
C GLU A 239 -49.78 -20.64 19.82
N ALA A 240 -50.33 -21.70 19.22
CA ALA A 240 -50.46 -23.00 19.88
C ALA A 240 -49.08 -23.62 20.17
N GLU A 241 -48.20 -23.62 19.16
CA GLU A 241 -46.85 -24.16 19.24
C GLU A 241 -45.99 -23.43 20.29
N ARG A 242 -46.10 -22.11 20.40
CA ARG A 242 -45.40 -21.31 21.42
C ARG A 242 -45.79 -21.71 22.84
N LYS A 243 -47.07 -22.02 23.09
CA LYS A 243 -47.57 -22.42 24.41
C LYS A 243 -47.17 -23.83 24.81
N GLU A 244 -46.91 -24.72 23.85
CA GLU A 244 -46.43 -26.08 24.11
C GLU A 244 -44.95 -26.09 24.55
N LEU A 245 -44.15 -25.16 24.05
CA LEU A 245 -42.68 -25.19 24.17
C LEU A 245 -42.09 -24.62 25.49
N ASP A 246 -42.89 -23.96 26.33
CA ASP A 246 -42.51 -23.37 27.64
C ASP A 246 -41.11 -22.70 27.68
N LEU A 247 -40.91 -21.70 26.83
CA LEU A 247 -39.58 -21.12 26.57
C LEU A 247 -39.26 -19.88 27.41
N ASP A 248 -40.23 -19.32 28.15
CA ASP A 248 -40.13 -17.96 28.71
C ASP A 248 -38.95 -17.80 29.67
N SER A 249 -38.73 -18.77 30.57
CA SER A 249 -37.60 -18.80 31.50
C SER A 249 -36.25 -18.75 30.78
N THR A 250 -36.06 -19.61 29.78
CA THR A 250 -34.82 -19.71 29.01
C THR A 250 -34.60 -18.49 28.10
N LEU A 251 -35.67 -17.85 27.62
CA LEU A 251 -35.54 -16.59 26.87
C LEU A 251 -35.11 -15.42 27.76
N VAL A 252 -35.60 -15.34 29.00
CA VAL A 252 -35.17 -14.32 29.97
C VAL A 252 -33.70 -14.52 30.34
N GLU A 253 -33.28 -15.76 30.60
CA GLU A 253 -31.86 -16.11 30.81
C GLU A 253 -30.99 -15.73 29.60
N PHE A 254 -31.44 -16.02 28.38
CA PHE A 254 -30.72 -15.65 27.16
C PHE A 254 -30.66 -14.13 26.97
N GLY A 255 -31.71 -13.39 27.38
CA GLY A 255 -31.72 -11.94 27.45
C GLY A 255 -30.60 -11.38 28.33
N VAL A 256 -30.40 -11.95 29.53
CA VAL A 256 -29.29 -11.56 30.43
C VAL A 256 -27.93 -11.82 29.76
N CYS A 257 -27.76 -12.99 29.13
CA CYS A 257 -26.53 -13.33 28.39
C CYS A 257 -26.22 -12.33 27.24
N ILE A 258 -27.23 -11.69 26.65
CA ILE A 258 -27.05 -10.68 25.60
C ILE A 258 -26.59 -9.33 26.16
N GLU A 259 -26.99 -8.95 27.36
CA GLU A 259 -26.46 -7.76 28.04
C GLU A 259 -24.99 -7.98 28.44
N ASP A 260 -24.65 -9.13 29.02
CA ASP A 260 -23.25 -9.50 29.30
C ASP A 260 -22.40 -9.47 28.01
N LEU A 261 -22.97 -9.94 26.89
CA LEU A 261 -22.30 -9.88 25.60
C LEU A 261 -22.06 -8.45 25.13
N ARG A 262 -23.02 -7.53 25.32
CA ARG A 262 -22.90 -6.10 24.94
C ARG A 262 -21.80 -5.40 25.73
N ASP A 263 -21.66 -5.67 27.03
CA ASP A 263 -20.56 -5.13 27.84
C ASP A 263 -19.20 -5.67 27.34
N VAL A 264 -19.15 -6.96 27.04
CA VAL A 264 -17.93 -7.66 26.60
C VAL A 264 -17.47 -7.24 25.20
N VAL A 265 -18.36 -6.69 24.35
CA VAL A 265 -18.01 -6.10 23.04
C VAL A 265 -16.98 -4.98 23.16
N GLU A 266 -16.94 -4.23 24.26
CA GLU A 266 -16.00 -3.12 24.37
C GLU A 266 -14.52 -3.56 24.34
N TYR A 267 -14.24 -4.79 24.80
CA TYR A 267 -12.90 -5.36 24.88
C TYR A 267 -12.24 -5.73 23.53
N PHE A 268 -12.97 -5.70 22.40
CA PHE A 268 -12.35 -5.92 21.08
C PHE A 268 -11.32 -4.84 20.70
N GLY A 269 -11.51 -3.61 21.19
CA GLY A 269 -10.74 -2.42 20.81
C GLY A 269 -9.63 -2.04 21.77
N GLU A 270 -9.14 -0.79 21.63
CA GLU A 270 -8.22 -0.18 22.58
C GLU A 270 -8.95 0.16 23.91
N PRO A 271 -8.31 0.05 25.09
CA PRO A 271 -8.94 0.37 26.36
C PRO A 271 -9.46 1.81 26.43
N ALA A 272 -10.60 2.00 27.10
CA ALA A 272 -11.15 3.32 27.39
C ALA A 272 -10.11 4.19 28.13
N GLY A 273 -9.90 5.41 27.65
CA GLY A 273 -8.85 6.31 28.15
C GLY A 273 -7.52 6.26 27.38
N THR A 274 -7.36 5.38 26.37
CA THR A 274 -6.20 5.45 25.46
C THR A 274 -6.19 6.82 24.75
N PRO A 275 -5.12 7.63 24.87
CA PRO A 275 -5.14 9.00 24.35
C PRO A 275 -5.18 9.00 22.82
N LYS A 276 -6.07 9.82 22.23
CA LYS A 276 -6.20 9.98 20.77
C LYS A 276 -4.90 10.48 20.16
N ARG A 277 -4.20 9.62 19.41
CA ARG A 277 -2.92 9.93 18.75
C ARG A 277 -3.12 10.54 17.36
N SER A 278 -3.84 11.65 17.28
CA SER A 278 -4.05 12.37 16.01
C SER A 278 -2.86 13.26 15.64
N GLY A 279 -2.61 13.40 14.34
CA GLY A 279 -1.59 14.29 13.78
C GLY A 279 -0.16 13.75 13.90
N ILE A 280 0.79 14.46 13.28
CA ILE A 280 2.19 14.01 13.09
C ILE A 280 2.87 13.67 14.43
N TRP A 281 2.69 14.50 15.47
CA TRP A 281 3.23 14.21 16.80
C TRP A 281 2.61 12.96 17.44
N GLY A 282 1.30 12.74 17.25
CA GLY A 282 0.63 11.51 17.69
C GLY A 282 1.23 10.27 17.01
N MET A 283 1.46 10.33 15.70
CA MET A 283 2.07 9.25 14.92
C MET A 283 3.53 8.99 15.34
N ILE A 284 4.34 10.03 15.57
CA ILE A 284 5.73 9.88 16.04
C ILE A 284 5.76 9.23 17.43
N CYS A 285 4.92 9.71 18.35
CA CYS A 285 4.77 9.10 19.68
C CYS A 285 4.30 7.64 19.59
N GLU A 286 3.38 7.31 18.68
CA GLU A 286 2.94 5.93 18.43
C GLU A 286 4.07 5.05 17.88
N LEU A 287 4.85 5.53 16.90
CA LEU A 287 5.99 4.80 16.33
C LEU A 287 7.09 4.54 17.36
N ILE A 288 7.32 5.45 18.30
CA ILE A 288 8.28 5.28 19.40
C ILE A 288 7.69 4.33 20.46
N LEU A 289 6.50 4.61 20.99
CA LEU A 289 5.89 3.83 22.07
C LEU A 289 5.58 2.39 21.66
N SER A 290 5.16 2.16 20.42
CA SER A 290 4.89 0.80 19.90
C SER A 290 6.14 -0.09 19.82
N ARG A 291 7.36 0.46 19.93
CA ARG A 291 8.59 -0.32 20.09
C ARG A 291 8.82 -0.80 21.53
N PHE A 292 8.47 0.02 22.52
CA PHE A 292 8.72 -0.26 23.94
C PHE A 292 7.56 -0.94 24.66
N SER A 293 6.32 -0.59 24.34
CA SER A 293 5.10 -1.15 24.94
C SER A 293 4.02 -1.35 23.86
N PRO A 294 4.01 -2.51 23.19
CA PRO A 294 2.99 -2.82 22.19
C PRO A 294 1.63 -3.01 22.88
N LEU A 295 0.65 -2.20 22.50
CA LEU A 295 -0.72 -2.33 23.01
C LEU A 295 -1.31 -3.69 22.55
N LYS A 296 -1.82 -4.47 23.50
CA LYS A 296 -2.47 -5.77 23.24
C LYS A 296 -3.98 -5.55 23.16
N ILE A 297 -4.56 -5.79 21.99
CA ILE A 297 -6.01 -5.76 21.72
C ILE A 297 -6.44 -7.10 21.13
N VAL A 298 -7.70 -7.49 21.30
CA VAL A 298 -8.19 -8.81 20.87
C VAL A 298 -8.25 -8.88 19.34
N ALA A 299 -8.70 -7.80 18.70
CA ALA A 299 -8.79 -7.64 17.25
C ALA A 299 -7.41 -7.42 16.59
N CYS A 300 -6.50 -8.36 16.78
CA CYS A 300 -5.13 -8.34 16.28
C CYS A 300 -4.96 -9.14 14.97
N LEU A 301 -3.79 -9.02 14.33
CA LEU A 301 -3.47 -9.81 13.11
C LEU A 301 -3.64 -11.33 13.27
N SER A 302 -3.37 -11.90 14.46
CA SER A 302 -3.60 -13.33 14.68
C SER A 302 -5.07 -13.72 14.58
N LEU A 303 -5.98 -12.89 15.10
CA LEU A 303 -7.42 -13.13 14.99
C LEU A 303 -7.93 -12.93 13.56
N MET A 304 -7.40 -11.95 12.82
CA MET A 304 -7.71 -11.80 11.39
C MET A 304 -7.25 -13.01 10.57
N ARG A 305 -6.05 -13.55 10.83
CA ARG A 305 -5.56 -14.78 10.18
C ARG A 305 -6.45 -15.98 10.50
N ALA A 306 -6.86 -16.11 11.76
CA ALA A 306 -7.76 -17.19 12.18
C ALA A 306 -9.17 -17.04 11.57
N ASP A 307 -9.69 -15.83 11.41
CA ASP A 307 -10.93 -15.57 10.66
C ASP A 307 -10.81 -16.05 9.21
N LEU A 308 -9.71 -15.75 8.50
CA LEU A 308 -9.48 -16.26 7.14
C LEU A 308 -9.44 -17.79 7.07
N ILE A 309 -8.76 -18.44 8.03
CA ILE A 309 -8.70 -19.91 8.14
C ILE A 309 -10.10 -20.50 8.25
N VAL A 310 -10.92 -19.98 9.18
CA VAL A 310 -12.28 -20.51 9.42
C VAL A 310 -13.27 -20.15 8.32
N ARG A 311 -13.24 -18.90 7.83
CA ARG A 311 -14.22 -18.36 6.89
C ARG A 311 -14.03 -18.87 5.47
N HIS A 312 -12.77 -19.07 5.05
CA HIS A 312 -12.42 -19.45 3.68
C HIS A 312 -11.74 -20.81 3.57
N ASN A 313 -11.74 -21.63 4.64
CA ASN A 313 -11.04 -22.93 4.70
C ASN A 313 -9.54 -22.78 4.40
N GLY A 314 -8.95 -21.66 4.85
CA GLY A 314 -7.57 -21.27 4.57
C GLY A 314 -6.55 -22.07 5.40
N ARG A 315 -5.31 -22.13 4.91
CA ARG A 315 -4.17 -22.75 5.58
C ARG A 315 -2.98 -21.79 5.55
N GLN A 316 -2.45 -21.44 6.71
CA GLN A 316 -1.19 -20.70 6.80
C GLN A 316 -0.04 -21.58 6.28
N VAL A 317 0.86 -20.99 5.50
CA VAL A 317 2.01 -21.65 4.90
C VAL A 317 3.23 -20.75 5.09
N TRP A 318 4.38 -21.36 5.41
CA TRP A 318 5.66 -20.66 5.47
C TRP A 318 6.49 -21.04 4.25
N VAL A 319 6.90 -20.04 3.46
CA VAL A 319 7.77 -20.25 2.30
C VAL A 319 9.18 -19.78 2.64
N HIS A 320 10.17 -20.65 2.42
CA HIS A 320 11.57 -20.30 2.58
C HIS A 320 12.04 -19.43 1.42
N GLY A 321 12.19 -18.13 1.68
CA GLY A 321 12.75 -17.17 0.74
C GLY A 321 14.27 -17.20 0.70
N LEU A 322 14.84 -16.39 -0.20
CA LEU A 322 16.28 -16.13 -0.24
C LEU A 322 16.75 -15.45 1.06
N ASP A 323 18.05 -15.57 1.34
CA ASP A 323 18.71 -14.98 2.52
C ASP A 323 18.23 -15.52 3.89
N LYS A 324 17.70 -16.76 3.92
CA LYS A 324 17.04 -17.37 5.09
C LYS A 324 15.80 -16.62 5.58
N ASN A 325 15.15 -15.85 4.70
CA ASN A 325 13.87 -15.22 5.03
C ASN A 325 12.75 -16.27 5.10
N GLU A 326 11.78 -16.06 5.99
CA GLU A 326 10.56 -16.85 6.09
C GLU A 326 9.39 -15.96 5.71
N ILE A 327 8.72 -16.31 4.61
CA ILE A 327 7.61 -15.55 4.05
C ILE A 327 6.32 -16.13 4.63
N ASP A 328 5.56 -15.28 5.33
CA ASP A 328 4.25 -15.63 5.89
C ASP A 328 3.21 -15.59 4.77
N CYS A 329 2.58 -16.74 4.50
CA CYS A 329 1.64 -16.93 3.40
C CYS A 329 0.33 -17.59 3.85
N MET A 330 -0.71 -17.44 3.03
CA MET A 330 -2.02 -18.05 3.23
C MET A 330 -2.49 -18.69 1.91
N PHE A 331 -2.72 -20.01 1.94
CA PHE A 331 -3.36 -20.74 0.85
C PHE A 331 -4.85 -20.89 1.15
N ILE A 332 -5.71 -20.50 0.21
CA ILE A 332 -7.16 -20.61 0.30
C ILE A 332 -7.63 -21.46 -0.90
N PRO A 333 -8.30 -22.62 -0.68
CA PRO A 333 -8.82 -23.42 -1.78
C PRO A 333 -10.03 -22.76 -2.45
N GLY A 334 -10.30 -23.12 -3.71
CA GLY A 334 -11.57 -22.75 -4.36
C GLY A 334 -12.78 -23.24 -3.56
N THR A 335 -13.93 -22.56 -3.69
CA THR A 335 -15.13 -22.86 -2.88
C THR A 335 -15.58 -24.31 -3.08
N GLY A 336 -15.70 -25.05 -1.98
CA GLY A 336 -16.04 -26.48 -1.99
C GLY A 336 -14.89 -27.44 -2.37
N LEU A 337 -13.68 -26.93 -2.64
CA LEU A 337 -12.51 -27.75 -2.94
C LEU A 337 -11.70 -28.09 -1.68
N SER A 338 -10.91 -29.17 -1.77
CA SER A 338 -10.00 -29.59 -0.70
C SER A 338 -8.88 -28.55 -0.44
N PRO A 339 -8.43 -28.35 0.81
CA PRO A 339 -7.20 -27.60 1.13
C PRO A 339 -5.90 -28.12 0.50
N THR A 340 -5.96 -29.30 -0.14
CA THR A 340 -4.88 -29.94 -0.92
C THR A 340 -5.12 -29.88 -2.43
N ASN A 341 -6.02 -29.03 -2.92
CA ASN A 341 -6.26 -28.86 -4.36
C ASN A 341 -5.01 -28.32 -5.07
N THR A 342 -4.65 -28.94 -6.20
CA THR A 342 -3.44 -28.61 -6.97
C THR A 342 -3.71 -28.11 -8.40
N GLU A 343 -4.94 -27.74 -8.71
CA GLU A 343 -5.35 -27.38 -10.08
C GLU A 343 -4.90 -25.97 -10.48
N ARG A 344 -5.73 -24.96 -10.23
CA ARG A 344 -5.51 -23.57 -10.62
C ARG A 344 -5.30 -22.73 -9.37
N THR A 345 -4.15 -22.06 -9.28
CA THR A 345 -3.87 -21.14 -8.19
C THR A 345 -3.51 -19.76 -8.73
N ILE A 346 -4.12 -18.72 -8.17
CA ILE A 346 -3.72 -17.33 -8.43
C ILE A 346 -2.95 -16.78 -7.23
N ILE A 347 -1.76 -16.25 -7.49
CA ILE A 347 -0.96 -15.52 -6.51
C ILE A 347 -1.46 -14.07 -6.50
N LEU A 348 -1.87 -13.57 -5.34
CA LEU A 348 -2.21 -12.15 -5.16
C LEU A 348 -0.98 -11.41 -4.62
N CYS A 349 -0.41 -10.51 -5.43
CA CYS A 349 0.61 -9.57 -4.99
C CYS A 349 -0.09 -8.31 -4.47
N ASN A 350 -0.10 -8.17 -3.14
CA ASN A 350 -0.86 -7.14 -2.42
C ASN A 350 -0.57 -5.70 -2.90
N PRO A 351 -1.57 -4.80 -2.83
CA PRO A 351 -1.40 -3.36 -3.05
C PRO A 351 -0.64 -2.70 -1.90
N ASN A 352 -0.56 -1.36 -1.95
CA ASN A 352 0.05 -0.59 -0.87
C ASN A 352 -0.72 -0.78 0.46
N CYS A 353 -0.02 -0.78 1.59
CA CYS A 353 -0.53 -1.19 2.92
C CYS A 353 -1.13 -2.62 3.00
N GLY A 354 -1.16 -3.41 1.93
CA GLY A 354 -1.87 -4.69 1.91
C GLY A 354 -1.19 -5.76 2.77
N LEU A 355 -1.85 -6.09 3.88
CA LEU A 355 -1.57 -7.25 4.73
C LEU A 355 -2.54 -8.35 4.35
N TYR A 356 -2.07 -9.58 4.11
CA TYR A 356 -2.98 -10.64 3.66
C TYR A 356 -4.10 -10.91 4.68
N GLU A 357 -3.80 -10.74 5.97
CA GLU A 357 -4.75 -10.93 7.06
C GLU A 357 -5.97 -9.99 6.95
N PHE A 358 -5.78 -8.77 6.43
CA PHE A 358 -6.84 -7.78 6.29
C PHE A 358 -7.46 -7.76 4.88
N HIS A 359 -6.90 -8.51 3.93
CA HIS A 359 -7.23 -8.48 2.51
C HIS A 359 -8.72 -8.76 2.21
N HIS A 360 -9.35 -9.70 2.91
CA HIS A 360 -10.78 -10.00 2.74
C HIS A 360 -11.71 -8.82 3.10
N PHE A 361 -11.24 -7.91 3.96
CA PHE A 361 -11.99 -6.72 4.37
C PHE A 361 -11.65 -5.48 3.53
N GLN A 362 -10.61 -5.57 2.68
CA GLN A 362 -10.21 -4.50 1.76
C GLN A 362 -10.71 -4.75 0.34
N SER A 363 -10.74 -6.00 -0.13
CA SER A 363 -11.25 -6.32 -1.46
C SER A 363 -11.87 -7.71 -1.59
N ASP A 364 -12.70 -7.85 -2.63
CA ASP A 364 -13.48 -9.06 -2.90
C ASP A 364 -12.65 -10.19 -3.52
N TRP A 365 -11.36 -9.99 -3.86
CA TRP A 365 -10.59 -10.91 -4.72
C TRP A 365 -10.58 -12.35 -4.22
N ILE A 366 -10.45 -12.56 -2.91
CA ILE A 366 -10.50 -13.89 -2.29
C ILE A 366 -11.82 -14.58 -2.65
N GLN A 367 -12.96 -13.89 -2.48
CA GLN A 367 -14.28 -14.45 -2.77
C GLN A 367 -14.53 -14.59 -4.29
N PHE A 368 -14.07 -13.64 -5.09
CA PHE A 368 -14.18 -13.66 -6.55
C PHE A 368 -13.51 -14.89 -7.15
N TYR A 369 -12.22 -15.12 -6.87
CA TYR A 369 -11.48 -16.24 -7.44
C TYR A 369 -11.92 -17.58 -6.86
N THR A 370 -12.20 -17.66 -5.55
CA THR A 370 -12.64 -18.93 -4.94
C THR A 370 -14.00 -19.40 -5.45
N LYS A 371 -14.95 -18.48 -5.70
CA LYS A 371 -16.24 -18.80 -6.34
C LYS A 371 -16.07 -19.40 -7.75
N LEU A 372 -15.05 -18.98 -8.49
CA LEU A 372 -14.70 -19.52 -9.81
C LEU A 372 -13.96 -20.87 -9.75
N GLY A 373 -13.77 -21.43 -8.55
CA GLY A 373 -13.03 -22.68 -8.33
C GLY A 373 -11.51 -22.53 -8.45
N ILE A 374 -10.99 -21.31 -8.31
CA ILE A 374 -9.55 -20.99 -8.35
C ILE A 374 -9.04 -20.86 -6.90
N ASN A 375 -7.94 -21.53 -6.58
CA ASN A 375 -7.27 -21.37 -5.29
C ASN A 375 -6.58 -20.01 -5.25
N VAL A 376 -6.54 -19.38 -4.07
CA VAL A 376 -5.92 -18.07 -3.87
C VAL A 376 -4.71 -18.24 -2.95
N PHE A 377 -3.55 -17.76 -3.39
CA PHE A 377 -2.34 -17.71 -2.57
C PHE A 377 -1.97 -16.27 -2.26
N LEU A 378 -2.00 -15.90 -0.98
CA LEU A 378 -1.62 -14.59 -0.49
C LEU A 378 -0.31 -14.68 0.30
N PHE A 379 0.41 -13.57 0.40
CA PHE A 379 1.64 -13.48 1.18
C PHE A 379 1.86 -12.06 1.71
N ASN A 380 2.68 -11.93 2.75
CA ASN A 380 3.12 -10.63 3.28
C ASN A 380 4.53 -10.30 2.77
N TYR A 381 4.71 -9.08 2.24
CA TYR A 381 6.03 -8.54 1.86
C TYR A 381 6.99 -8.47 3.05
N ARG A 382 8.30 -8.29 2.80
CA ARG A 382 9.29 -8.20 3.89
C ARG A 382 8.94 -7.06 4.87
N GLY A 383 8.98 -7.36 6.16
CA GLY A 383 8.61 -6.44 7.24
C GLY A 383 7.10 -6.28 7.47
N TYR A 384 6.23 -6.89 6.65
CA TYR A 384 4.78 -6.88 6.83
C TYR A 384 4.35 -8.11 7.66
N GLY A 385 3.38 -7.94 8.55
CA GLY A 385 2.82 -9.03 9.35
C GLY A 385 3.88 -9.79 10.14
N ARG A 386 4.02 -11.11 9.91
CA ARG A 386 5.09 -11.94 10.49
C ARG A 386 6.29 -12.14 9.55
N THR A 387 6.26 -11.68 8.29
CA THR A 387 7.40 -11.77 7.36
C THR A 387 8.52 -10.83 7.80
N LYS A 388 9.72 -11.37 8.00
CA LYS A 388 10.88 -10.62 8.53
C LYS A 388 11.57 -9.78 7.44
N GLY A 389 12.58 -9.00 7.85
CA GLY A 389 13.40 -8.18 6.96
C GLY A 389 12.82 -6.80 6.64
N TYR A 390 13.34 -6.18 5.58
CA TYR A 390 12.91 -4.88 5.07
C TYR A 390 12.44 -5.00 3.61
N PRO A 391 11.36 -4.31 3.21
CA PRO A 391 10.85 -4.39 1.86
C PRO A 391 11.69 -3.57 0.89
N SER A 392 11.80 -4.08 -0.33
CA SER A 392 12.30 -3.35 -1.51
C SER A 392 11.77 -4.05 -2.76
N PRO A 393 11.76 -3.40 -3.93
CA PRO A 393 11.31 -4.04 -5.17
C PRO A 393 12.10 -5.32 -5.46
N GLU A 394 13.42 -5.28 -5.33
CA GLU A 394 14.29 -6.45 -5.53
C GLU A 394 13.98 -7.59 -4.52
N ALA A 395 13.81 -7.26 -3.24
CA ALA A 395 13.56 -8.27 -2.21
C ALA A 395 12.18 -8.93 -2.38
N ASN A 396 11.15 -8.16 -2.72
CA ASN A 396 9.81 -8.67 -2.94
C ASN A 396 9.72 -9.47 -4.26
N ASN A 397 10.46 -9.07 -5.29
CA ASN A 397 10.60 -9.82 -6.54
C ASN A 397 11.24 -11.20 -6.28
N ARG A 398 12.33 -11.25 -5.49
CA ARG A 398 12.97 -12.50 -5.05
C ARG A 398 12.05 -13.40 -4.25
N ASP A 399 11.25 -12.83 -3.35
CA ASP A 399 10.28 -13.58 -2.54
C ASP A 399 9.13 -14.13 -3.41
N GLY A 400 8.65 -13.37 -4.41
CA GLY A 400 7.69 -13.85 -5.41
C GLY A 400 8.21 -15.04 -6.23
N MET A 401 9.49 -15.02 -6.63
CA MET A 401 10.14 -16.15 -7.30
C MET A 401 10.21 -17.41 -6.40
N ALA A 402 10.49 -17.22 -5.10
CA ALA A 402 10.51 -18.32 -4.13
C ALA A 402 9.10 -18.93 -3.95
N ILE A 403 8.05 -18.11 -3.91
CA ILE A 403 6.65 -18.53 -3.84
C ILE A 403 6.27 -19.39 -5.06
N VAL A 404 6.61 -18.99 -6.29
CA VAL A 404 6.30 -19.80 -7.47
C VAL A 404 7.03 -21.14 -7.43
N SER A 405 8.32 -21.14 -7.07
CA SER A 405 9.09 -22.38 -6.92
C SER A 405 8.47 -23.32 -5.87
N PHE A 406 8.00 -22.78 -4.74
CA PHE A 406 7.32 -23.54 -3.69
C PHE A 406 5.98 -24.12 -4.15
N LEU A 407 5.14 -23.29 -4.80
CA LEU A 407 3.84 -23.75 -5.31
C LEU A 407 3.99 -24.86 -6.34
N TYR A 408 4.97 -24.75 -7.24
CA TYR A 408 5.22 -25.77 -8.25
C TYR A 408 5.83 -27.05 -7.67
N LYS A 409 6.89 -26.96 -6.85
CA LYS A 409 7.66 -28.13 -6.39
C LYS A 409 7.07 -28.81 -5.16
N ASP A 410 6.63 -28.03 -4.17
CA ASP A 410 6.27 -28.53 -2.84
C ASP A 410 4.76 -28.71 -2.70
N CYS A 411 3.96 -27.89 -3.39
CA CYS A 411 2.51 -28.03 -3.46
C CYS A 411 2.00 -28.73 -4.73
N GLY A 412 2.84 -28.93 -5.75
CA GLY A 412 2.47 -29.59 -7.00
C GLY A 412 1.40 -28.86 -7.82
N ILE A 413 1.29 -27.53 -7.69
CA ILE A 413 0.30 -26.73 -8.42
C ILE A 413 0.57 -26.79 -9.93
N LYS A 414 -0.45 -27.18 -10.70
CA LYS A 414 -0.34 -27.38 -12.16
C LYS A 414 -0.37 -26.09 -12.96
N ARG A 415 -1.28 -25.17 -12.62
CA ARG A 415 -1.53 -23.91 -13.36
C ARG A 415 -1.43 -22.72 -12.42
N ILE A 416 -0.51 -21.79 -12.71
CA ILE A 416 -0.27 -20.60 -11.88
C ILE A 416 -0.58 -19.33 -12.66
N ALA A 417 -1.42 -18.49 -12.07
CA ALA A 417 -1.64 -17.11 -12.48
C ALA A 417 -1.09 -16.18 -11.41
N ILE A 418 -0.80 -14.93 -11.79
CA ILE A 418 -0.37 -13.90 -10.85
C ILE A 418 -1.14 -12.61 -11.11
N HIS A 419 -1.67 -12.04 -10.04
CA HIS A 419 -2.45 -10.80 -10.05
C HIS A 419 -1.78 -9.79 -9.12
N GLY A 420 -1.30 -8.69 -9.69
CA GLY A 420 -0.67 -7.61 -8.94
C GLY A 420 -1.47 -6.33 -9.01
N GLU A 421 -1.96 -5.88 -7.85
CA GLU A 421 -2.71 -4.64 -7.69
C GLU A 421 -1.74 -3.51 -7.29
N SER A 422 -1.84 -2.34 -7.93
CA SER A 422 -1.05 -1.15 -7.57
C SER A 422 0.46 -1.46 -7.51
N ILE A 423 1.14 -1.24 -6.38
CA ILE A 423 2.56 -1.58 -6.17
C ILE A 423 2.87 -3.09 -6.35
N GLY A 424 1.90 -3.98 -6.13
CA GLY A 424 2.03 -5.42 -6.35
C GLY A 424 2.26 -5.79 -7.80
N GLY A 425 1.88 -4.93 -8.75
CA GLY A 425 2.20 -5.09 -10.18
C GLY A 425 3.70 -5.12 -10.48
N MET A 426 4.57 -4.53 -9.63
CA MET A 426 6.02 -4.68 -9.78
C MET A 426 6.47 -6.13 -9.60
N VAL A 427 5.94 -6.80 -8.57
CA VAL A 427 6.26 -8.20 -8.26
C VAL A 427 5.60 -9.11 -9.29
N ALA A 428 4.33 -8.88 -9.62
CA ALA A 428 3.59 -9.68 -10.58
C ALA A 428 4.22 -9.65 -11.99
N THR A 429 4.57 -8.47 -12.52
CA THR A 429 5.23 -8.36 -13.83
C THR A 429 6.61 -9.00 -13.82
N TYR A 430 7.41 -8.79 -12.76
CA TYR A 430 8.74 -9.40 -12.66
C TYR A 430 8.66 -10.94 -12.60
N VAL A 431 7.76 -11.48 -11.79
CA VAL A 431 7.58 -12.93 -11.68
C VAL A 431 7.04 -13.52 -12.98
N ALA A 432 6.08 -12.87 -13.65
CA ALA A 432 5.56 -13.30 -14.95
C ALA A 432 6.62 -13.31 -16.07
N LYS A 433 7.67 -12.47 -15.98
CA LYS A 433 8.83 -12.51 -16.88
C LYS A 433 9.82 -13.62 -16.55
N ASN A 434 10.16 -13.78 -15.26
CA ASN A 434 11.34 -14.55 -14.85
C ASN A 434 11.02 -15.97 -14.34
N ALA A 435 9.77 -16.27 -13.97
CA ALA A 435 9.36 -17.58 -13.50
C ALA A 435 8.76 -18.44 -14.62
N GLU A 436 9.20 -19.69 -14.69
CA GLU A 436 8.60 -20.71 -15.55
C GLU A 436 7.20 -21.10 -15.03
N GLY A 437 6.28 -21.44 -15.94
CA GLY A 437 4.96 -21.97 -15.58
C GLY A 437 3.89 -20.93 -15.19
N ILE A 438 4.18 -19.63 -15.28
CA ILE A 438 3.14 -18.59 -15.21
C ILE A 438 2.35 -18.59 -16.52
N GLU A 439 1.05 -18.85 -16.46
CA GLU A 439 0.19 -18.88 -17.66
C GLU A 439 -0.58 -17.57 -17.90
N LEU A 440 -0.81 -16.79 -16.83
CA LEU A 440 -1.58 -15.56 -16.87
C LEU A 440 -1.04 -14.52 -15.88
N LEU A 441 -0.80 -13.31 -16.39
CA LEU A 441 -0.56 -12.10 -15.62
C LEU A 441 -1.79 -11.18 -15.69
N ILE A 442 -2.30 -10.78 -14.53
CA ILE A 442 -3.27 -9.69 -14.38
C ILE A 442 -2.54 -8.54 -13.68
N ALA A 443 -2.44 -7.40 -14.37
CA ALA A 443 -1.80 -6.19 -13.87
C ALA A 443 -2.87 -5.13 -13.60
N ASP A 444 -3.33 -5.03 -12.36
CA ASP A 444 -4.46 -4.20 -11.95
C ASP A 444 -4.00 -2.85 -11.38
N ARG A 445 -4.47 -1.75 -11.98
CA ARG A 445 -4.24 -0.35 -11.56
C ARG A 445 -2.79 -0.07 -11.16
N THR A 446 -1.87 -0.65 -11.92
CA THR A 446 -0.42 -0.58 -11.68
C THR A 446 0.26 0.37 -12.66
N PHE A 447 1.49 0.75 -12.32
CA PHE A 447 2.25 1.79 -12.98
C PHE A 447 3.36 1.25 -13.89
N ALA A 448 3.83 2.10 -14.80
CA ALA A 448 4.95 1.80 -15.68
C ALA A 448 6.29 1.71 -14.94
N ASN A 449 6.54 2.66 -14.03
CA ASN A 449 7.66 2.66 -13.08
C ASN A 449 7.37 3.58 -11.89
N LEU A 450 8.00 3.31 -10.74
CA LEU A 450 7.74 4.06 -9.51
C LEU A 450 8.21 5.54 -9.56
N PRO A 451 9.34 5.90 -10.21
CA PRO A 451 9.70 7.29 -10.47
C PRO A 451 8.65 8.09 -11.26
N ALA A 452 7.92 7.46 -12.18
CA ALA A 452 6.86 8.10 -12.96
C ALA A 452 5.64 8.45 -12.08
N VAL A 453 5.26 7.58 -11.14
CA VAL A 453 4.22 7.87 -10.13
C VAL A 453 4.66 9.02 -9.22
N ALA A 454 5.87 8.95 -8.68
CA ALA A 454 6.40 9.98 -7.77
C ALA A 454 6.44 11.38 -8.42
N GLN A 455 6.73 11.48 -9.72
CA GLN A 455 6.71 12.74 -10.48
C GLN A 455 5.34 13.44 -10.47
N ARG A 456 4.26 12.66 -10.45
CA ARG A 456 2.88 13.15 -10.63
C ARG A 456 2.13 13.27 -9.31
N LEU A 457 2.28 12.27 -8.43
CA LEU A 457 1.60 12.20 -7.15
C LEU A 457 2.25 13.10 -6.06
N VAL A 458 3.57 13.34 -6.15
CA VAL A 458 4.31 14.10 -5.13
C VAL A 458 4.80 15.45 -5.68
N ALA A 459 5.69 15.43 -6.66
CA ALA A 459 6.21 16.62 -7.34
C ALA A 459 7.07 16.22 -8.54
N SER A 460 7.16 17.07 -9.57
CA SER A 460 7.93 16.81 -10.80
C SER A 460 9.42 16.46 -10.58
N TRP A 461 10.03 16.92 -9.49
CA TRP A 461 11.41 16.57 -9.12
C TRP A 461 11.53 15.21 -8.37
N ALA A 462 10.44 14.72 -7.76
CA ALA A 462 10.46 13.63 -6.79
C ALA A 462 10.90 12.30 -7.40
N GLY A 463 10.50 11.97 -8.64
CA GLY A 463 10.96 10.75 -9.30
C GLY A 463 12.47 10.74 -9.61
N SER A 464 13.05 11.91 -9.91
CA SER A 464 14.50 12.04 -10.11
C SER A 464 15.24 11.87 -8.79
N ALA A 465 14.72 12.46 -7.71
CA ALA A 465 15.26 12.27 -6.36
C ALA A 465 15.16 10.80 -5.91
N LEU A 466 13.99 10.18 -6.06
CA LEU A 466 13.73 8.76 -5.75
C LEU A 466 14.74 7.85 -6.46
N SER A 467 14.87 8.00 -7.78
CA SER A 467 15.81 7.21 -8.60
C SER A 467 17.26 7.36 -8.13
N CYS A 468 17.68 8.59 -7.80
CA CYS A 468 19.02 8.89 -7.33
C CYS A 468 19.32 8.25 -5.95
N VAL A 469 18.40 8.41 -4.98
CA VAL A 469 18.64 7.96 -3.61
C VAL A 469 18.43 6.45 -3.45
N THR A 470 17.38 5.86 -4.02
CA THR A 470 17.07 4.43 -3.83
C THR A 470 17.81 3.53 -4.80
N ARG A 471 18.00 3.97 -6.05
CA ARG A 471 18.48 3.15 -7.19
C ARG A 471 17.63 1.89 -7.44
N TRP A 472 16.35 1.91 -7.04
CA TRP A 472 15.44 0.79 -7.27
C TRP A 472 15.13 0.58 -8.75
N GLN A 473 15.20 -0.67 -9.20
CA GLN A 473 14.77 -1.08 -10.53
C GLN A 473 13.27 -1.41 -10.49
N THR A 474 12.46 -0.66 -11.24
CA THR A 474 10.99 -0.74 -11.22
C THR A 474 10.39 -0.64 -12.62
N ASP A 475 11.09 -1.13 -13.64
CA ASP A 475 10.63 -1.08 -15.04
C ASP A 475 9.61 -2.19 -15.35
N ASN A 476 8.37 -1.95 -14.96
CA ASN A 476 7.27 -2.89 -15.12
C ASN A 476 6.89 -3.09 -16.59
N VAL A 477 7.13 -2.09 -17.44
CA VAL A 477 6.83 -2.14 -18.88
C VAL A 477 7.70 -3.20 -19.57
N SER A 478 9.02 -3.20 -19.33
CA SER A 478 9.90 -4.21 -19.91
C SER A 478 9.59 -5.61 -19.35
N ASN A 479 9.32 -5.70 -18.04
CA ASN A 479 8.86 -6.96 -17.43
C ASN A 479 7.58 -7.51 -18.09
N TYR A 480 6.57 -6.66 -18.30
CA TYR A 480 5.31 -7.05 -18.93
C TYR A 480 5.48 -7.43 -20.42
N LEU A 481 6.27 -6.68 -21.18
CA LEU A 481 6.49 -6.94 -22.61
C LEU A 481 7.25 -8.25 -22.85
N GLU A 482 8.26 -8.53 -22.02
CA GLU A 482 9.08 -9.75 -22.11
C GLU A 482 8.40 -11.00 -21.51
N ALA A 483 7.36 -10.85 -20.69
CA ALA A 483 6.59 -11.97 -20.17
C ALA A 483 5.84 -12.73 -21.29
N SER A 484 6.07 -14.05 -21.35
CA SER A 484 5.55 -14.94 -22.40
C SER A 484 4.13 -15.47 -22.16
N CYS A 485 3.61 -15.27 -20.95
CA CYS A 485 2.26 -15.69 -20.54
C CYS A 485 1.13 -14.91 -21.24
N ASN A 486 -0.12 -15.32 -21.02
CA ASN A 486 -1.27 -14.46 -21.32
C ASN A 486 -1.25 -13.24 -20.41
N LYS A 487 -1.65 -12.07 -20.90
CA LYS A 487 -1.51 -10.80 -20.18
C LYS A 487 -2.77 -9.96 -20.27
N LEU A 488 -3.26 -9.50 -19.13
CA LEU A 488 -4.35 -8.54 -19.00
C LEU A 488 -3.87 -7.33 -18.19
N VAL A 489 -4.01 -6.12 -18.74
CA VAL A 489 -3.90 -4.88 -17.96
C VAL A 489 -5.31 -4.44 -17.58
N CYS A 490 -5.56 -4.17 -16.31
CA CYS A 490 -6.77 -3.50 -15.85
C CYS A 490 -6.40 -2.06 -15.47
N CYS A 491 -7.02 -1.07 -16.09
CA CYS A 491 -6.61 0.33 -15.94
C CYS A 491 -7.80 1.27 -15.87
N ASP A 492 -7.86 2.07 -14.81
CA ASP A 492 -8.75 3.23 -14.72
C ASP A 492 -7.96 4.48 -15.15
N PRO A 493 -8.39 5.24 -16.17
CA PRO A 493 -7.71 6.47 -16.56
C PRO A 493 -7.95 7.65 -15.59
N CYS A 494 -8.96 7.54 -14.73
CA CYS A 494 -9.31 8.52 -13.70
C CYS A 494 -8.75 8.15 -12.31
N ASP A 495 -7.83 7.17 -12.25
CA ASP A 495 -7.14 6.72 -11.04
C ASP A 495 -6.43 7.88 -10.31
N GLU A 496 -6.77 8.07 -9.03
CA GLU A 496 -6.31 9.19 -8.22
C GLU A 496 -4.89 9.06 -7.67
N ILE A 497 -4.28 7.87 -7.79
CA ILE A 497 -2.95 7.53 -7.25
C ILE A 497 -1.95 7.26 -8.39
N VAL A 498 -2.37 6.52 -9.41
CA VAL A 498 -1.60 6.13 -10.59
C VAL A 498 -2.22 6.79 -11.81
N ALA A 499 -1.99 8.10 -11.94
CA ALA A 499 -2.46 8.90 -13.08
C ALA A 499 -2.15 8.21 -14.43
N ASP A 500 -3.10 8.28 -15.38
CA ASP A 500 -3.11 7.46 -16.61
C ASP A 500 -1.78 7.46 -17.35
N SER A 501 -1.14 8.62 -17.49
CA SER A 501 0.16 8.80 -18.17
C SER A 501 1.36 8.15 -17.48
N SER A 502 1.19 7.65 -16.24
CA SER A 502 2.15 6.82 -15.51
C SER A 502 1.68 5.37 -15.30
N SER A 503 0.45 5.03 -15.71
CA SER A 503 -0.06 3.65 -15.69
C SER A 503 0.79 2.71 -16.53
N LEU A 504 0.71 1.41 -16.25
CA LEU A 504 1.35 0.40 -17.08
C LEU A 504 0.81 0.43 -18.53
N LYS A 505 -0.51 0.66 -18.69
CA LYS A 505 -1.18 0.83 -20.00
C LYS A 505 -0.49 1.89 -20.86
N ALA A 506 -0.33 3.10 -20.33
CA ALA A 506 0.31 4.20 -21.04
C ALA A 506 1.82 3.97 -21.19
N GLY A 507 2.50 3.44 -20.18
CA GLY A 507 3.94 3.15 -20.26
C GLY A 507 4.31 2.15 -21.36
N ILE A 508 3.51 1.10 -21.55
CA ILE A 508 3.64 0.16 -22.68
C ILE A 508 3.47 0.92 -24.00
N ALA A 509 2.40 1.71 -24.11
CA ALA A 509 2.08 2.40 -25.35
C ALA A 509 3.13 3.46 -25.74
N LEU A 510 3.55 4.30 -24.80
CA LEU A 510 4.60 5.30 -24.97
C LEU A 510 5.94 4.67 -25.36
N ARG A 511 6.24 3.45 -24.87
CA ARG A 511 7.46 2.74 -25.25
C ARG A 511 7.41 2.17 -26.66
N LEU A 512 6.27 1.63 -27.07
CA LEU A 512 6.10 1.02 -28.39
C LEU A 512 6.04 2.06 -29.51
N GLU A 513 5.33 3.18 -29.27
CA GLU A 513 5.10 4.20 -30.30
C GLU A 513 6.14 5.34 -30.28
N LEU A 514 6.61 5.78 -29.10
CA LEU A 514 7.50 6.95 -28.97
C LEU A 514 8.90 6.59 -28.45
N GLY A 515 9.14 5.33 -28.09
CA GLY A 515 10.41 4.89 -27.50
C GLY A 515 10.67 5.39 -26.08
N ASP A 516 9.66 5.88 -25.34
CA ASP A 516 9.88 6.38 -23.98
C ASP A 516 10.21 5.25 -22.99
N THR A 517 11.47 5.20 -22.60
CA THR A 517 12.02 4.24 -21.64
C THR A 517 11.83 4.68 -20.18
N LEU A 518 11.50 5.94 -19.91
CA LEU A 518 11.49 6.52 -18.57
C LEU A 518 10.11 7.04 -18.11
N VAL A 519 9.17 7.21 -19.03
CA VAL A 519 7.78 7.67 -18.78
C VAL A 519 7.78 9.01 -18.02
N LYS A 520 8.67 9.90 -18.49
CA LYS A 520 8.91 11.20 -17.87
C LYS A 520 7.82 12.18 -18.26
N THR A 521 7.44 13.04 -17.31
CA THR A 521 6.67 14.24 -17.61
C THR A 521 7.41 15.05 -18.69
N PRO A 522 6.76 15.39 -19.82
CA PRO A 522 7.40 16.16 -20.87
C PRO A 522 7.78 17.53 -20.31
N LYS A 523 8.93 18.05 -20.74
CA LYS A 523 9.27 19.45 -20.45
C LYS A 523 8.23 20.31 -21.15
N ALA A 524 7.66 21.29 -20.43
CA ALA A 524 6.83 22.31 -21.07
C ALA A 524 7.58 22.90 -22.27
N PRO A 525 6.92 23.07 -23.44
CA PRO A 525 7.58 23.58 -24.63
C PRO A 525 8.20 24.94 -24.32
N GLN A 526 9.53 24.99 -24.23
CA GLN A 526 10.22 26.25 -24.06
C GLN A 526 10.00 27.05 -25.35
N LYS A 527 9.21 28.13 -25.26
CA LYS A 527 9.20 29.17 -26.29
C LYS A 527 10.66 29.50 -26.60
N SER A 528 11.07 29.23 -27.84
CA SER A 528 12.48 29.25 -28.24
C SER A 528 13.02 30.68 -28.17
N LYS A 529 13.53 31.07 -26.99
CA LYS A 529 14.46 32.18 -26.90
C LYS A 529 15.72 31.74 -27.63
N ILE A 530 15.85 32.18 -28.89
CA ILE A 530 17.07 32.06 -29.68
C ILE A 530 18.14 32.88 -28.97
N GLN A 531 18.83 32.24 -28.03
CA GLN A 531 19.95 32.83 -27.33
C GLN A 531 21.21 32.15 -27.87
N LYS A 532 21.80 32.79 -28.89
CA LYS A 532 23.12 32.41 -29.41
C LYS A 532 24.11 32.47 -28.25
N SER A 533 24.63 31.33 -27.85
CA SER A 533 25.81 31.21 -26.99
C SER A 533 26.81 30.29 -27.70
N ALA A 534 28.05 30.76 -27.82
CA ALA A 534 29.12 30.01 -28.47
C ALA A 534 29.87 29.13 -27.46
N CYS A 535 30.46 28.04 -27.96
CA CYS A 535 31.34 27.11 -27.23
C CYS A 535 30.71 26.33 -26.05
N ALA A 536 30.21 25.13 -26.34
CA ALA A 536 30.61 23.91 -25.62
C ALA A 536 30.39 22.69 -26.52
N SER A 537 31.46 22.00 -26.89
CA SER A 537 31.43 20.80 -27.72
C SER A 537 31.09 19.56 -26.90
N LEU A 538 29.94 18.93 -27.17
CA LEU A 538 29.69 17.50 -26.94
C LEU A 538 28.57 17.09 -27.91
N GLN A 539 28.89 16.20 -28.86
CA GLN A 539 27.97 15.78 -29.90
C GLN A 539 26.90 14.84 -29.32
N TYR A 540 25.69 15.37 -29.16
CA TYR A 540 24.47 14.60 -29.29
C TYR A 540 23.90 14.95 -30.67
N GLU A 541 23.76 13.98 -31.56
CA GLU A 541 23.21 14.25 -32.89
C GLU A 541 21.75 14.71 -32.74
N ALA A 542 21.54 16.00 -33.01
CA ALA A 542 20.21 16.58 -33.03
C ALA A 542 19.49 16.11 -34.30
N ILE A 543 18.82 14.95 -34.20
CA ILE A 543 17.82 14.55 -35.18
C ILE A 543 16.79 15.69 -35.25
N VAL A 544 16.74 16.36 -36.40
CA VAL A 544 15.72 17.36 -36.69
C VAL A 544 14.39 16.61 -36.79
N MET A 545 13.62 16.58 -35.71
CA MET A 545 12.32 15.94 -35.69
C MET A 545 11.32 16.81 -36.46
N THR A 546 10.89 16.32 -37.61
CA THR A 546 9.87 16.93 -38.45
C THR A 546 8.48 16.73 -37.84
N THR A 547 7.61 17.73 -38.04
CA THR A 547 6.17 17.65 -37.75
C THR A 547 5.38 16.94 -38.84
N ASP A 548 6.00 16.68 -40.00
CA ASP A 548 5.35 16.03 -41.14
C ASP A 548 4.91 14.61 -40.77
N ILE A 549 3.60 14.34 -40.90
CA ILE A 549 3.02 13.03 -40.62
C ILE A 549 3.28 12.14 -41.83
N VAL A 550 3.86 10.96 -41.60
CA VAL A 550 4.12 9.98 -42.66
C VAL A 550 3.41 8.70 -42.30
N HIS A 551 2.33 8.41 -43.01
CA HIS A 551 1.54 7.19 -42.84
C HIS A 551 2.45 5.94 -42.86
N GLY A 552 2.26 5.07 -41.87
CA GLY A 552 3.08 3.87 -41.67
C GLY A 552 4.39 4.06 -40.88
N LYS A 553 4.84 5.29 -40.60
CA LYS A 553 5.93 5.54 -39.63
C LYS A 553 5.37 5.78 -38.22
N PRO A 554 6.13 5.47 -37.15
CA PRO A 554 5.70 5.78 -35.77
C PRO A 554 5.62 7.30 -35.55
N LEU A 555 4.78 7.70 -34.60
CA LEU A 555 4.69 9.09 -34.16
C LEU A 555 5.99 9.52 -33.47
N ASN A 556 6.22 10.82 -33.38
CA ASN A 556 7.36 11.40 -32.68
C ASN A 556 6.92 12.54 -31.74
N GLU A 557 7.78 12.96 -30.81
CA GLU A 557 7.46 13.99 -29.81
C GLU A 557 7.13 15.37 -30.43
N ALA A 558 7.66 15.70 -31.62
CA ALA A 558 7.33 16.95 -32.32
C ALA A 558 5.92 16.89 -32.94
N ILE A 559 5.55 15.76 -33.56
CA ILE A 559 4.20 15.51 -34.07
C ILE A 559 3.17 15.60 -32.93
N MET A 560 3.48 15.01 -31.77
CA MET A 560 2.63 15.04 -30.58
C MET A 560 2.50 16.43 -29.95
N ALA A 561 3.58 17.22 -29.96
CA ALA A 561 3.56 18.61 -29.49
C ALA A 561 2.68 19.50 -30.39
N GLN A 562 2.80 19.36 -31.72
CA GLN A 562 1.96 20.08 -32.67
C GLN A 562 0.48 19.67 -32.56
N PHE A 563 0.19 18.37 -32.41
CA PHE A 563 -1.19 17.87 -32.24
C PHE A 563 -1.83 18.43 -30.98
N THR A 564 -1.07 18.44 -29.87
CA THR A 564 -1.49 19.08 -28.61
C THR A 564 -1.80 20.55 -28.79
N GLU A 565 -0.93 21.31 -29.46
CA GLU A 565 -1.13 22.75 -29.62
C GLU A 565 -2.37 23.05 -30.48
N SER A 566 -2.58 22.32 -31.59
CA SER A 566 -3.76 22.47 -32.44
C SER A 566 -5.06 22.07 -31.73
N LEU A 567 -5.06 20.98 -30.94
CA LEU A 567 -6.21 20.61 -30.10
C LEU A 567 -6.55 21.67 -29.05
N LEU A 568 -5.56 22.21 -28.34
CA LEU A 568 -5.78 23.23 -27.31
C LEU A 568 -6.27 24.55 -27.91
N ARG A 569 -5.81 24.93 -29.11
CA ARG A 569 -6.32 26.09 -29.85
C ARG A 569 -7.75 25.88 -30.34
N LEU A 570 -8.09 24.69 -30.84
CA LEU A 570 -9.47 24.36 -31.21
C LEU A 570 -10.40 24.45 -29.99
N ALA A 571 -9.98 23.90 -28.85
CA ALA A 571 -10.73 23.98 -27.58
C ALA A 571 -10.97 25.43 -27.13
N ASP A 572 -9.93 26.26 -27.10
CA ASP A 572 -10.00 27.69 -26.75
C ASP A 572 -10.91 28.49 -27.71
N ARG A 573 -10.86 28.19 -29.02
CA ARG A 573 -11.73 28.80 -30.03
C ARG A 573 -13.20 28.39 -29.85
N ALA A 574 -13.47 27.10 -29.61
CA ALA A 574 -14.81 26.60 -29.34
C ALA A 574 -15.36 27.16 -28.02
N GLN A 575 -14.52 27.29 -26.99
CA GLN A 575 -14.91 27.91 -25.72
C GLN A 575 -15.34 29.37 -25.91
N ARG A 576 -14.55 30.20 -26.60
CA ARG A 576 -14.92 31.61 -26.86
C ARG A 576 -16.21 31.74 -27.69
N ALA A 577 -16.45 30.79 -28.61
CA ALA A 577 -17.70 30.73 -29.36
C ALA A 577 -18.91 30.37 -28.47
N MET A 578 -18.74 29.51 -27.46
CA MET A 578 -19.79 29.21 -26.46
C MET A 578 -20.04 30.37 -25.49
N ASP A 579 -18.97 31.02 -25.03
CA ASP A 579 -19.02 32.15 -24.08
C ASP A 579 -19.54 33.46 -24.73
N GLY A 580 -19.72 33.48 -26.06
CA GLY A 580 -20.19 34.64 -26.81
C GLY A 580 -19.14 35.74 -27.01
N ASP A 581 -17.86 35.43 -26.76
CA ASP A 581 -16.74 36.40 -26.78
C ASP A 581 -16.19 36.67 -28.20
N VAL A 582 -17.04 36.49 -29.22
CA VAL A 582 -16.81 36.99 -30.57
C VAL A 582 -17.05 38.50 -30.53
N GLN A 583 -15.96 39.25 -30.32
CA GLN A 583 -15.89 40.70 -30.10
C GLN A 583 -17.11 41.53 -30.54
N CYS A 584 -18.12 41.64 -29.66
CA CYS A 584 -19.15 42.68 -29.74
C CYS A 584 -18.57 44.03 -29.28
N ALA A 585 -17.64 44.58 -30.07
CA ALA A 585 -17.49 46.01 -30.17
C ALA A 585 -18.60 46.53 -31.10
N ASP A 586 -19.48 47.36 -30.54
CA ASP A 586 -20.65 48.00 -31.16
C ASP A 586 -21.84 47.12 -31.57
N MET A 587 -23.00 47.44 -30.99
CA MET A 587 -24.31 46.84 -31.29
C MET A 587 -24.89 47.34 -32.63
N THR A 588 -24.37 46.87 -33.76
CA THR A 588 -25.11 46.86 -35.04
C THR A 588 -24.64 45.72 -35.94
N ALA A 589 -25.58 44.85 -36.32
CA ALA A 589 -25.38 43.65 -37.16
C ALA A 589 -24.42 42.59 -36.55
N ILE A 590 -25.00 41.57 -35.91
CA ILE A 590 -24.33 40.28 -35.80
C ILE A 590 -24.25 39.73 -37.22
N ASP A 591 -23.04 39.55 -37.74
CA ASP A 591 -22.85 38.91 -39.04
C ASP A 591 -23.27 37.43 -38.92
N MET A 592 -24.21 36.99 -39.76
CA MET A 592 -24.76 35.63 -39.70
C MET A 592 -23.66 34.59 -39.95
N ASP A 593 -22.66 34.96 -40.75
CA ASP A 593 -21.49 34.15 -41.05
C ASP A 593 -20.66 33.88 -39.80
N ASP A 594 -20.38 34.86 -38.95
CA ASP A 594 -19.56 34.66 -37.74
C ASP A 594 -20.28 33.84 -36.67
N PHE A 595 -21.61 33.99 -36.53
CA PHE A 595 -22.40 33.11 -35.66
C PHE A 595 -22.40 31.65 -36.16
N SER A 596 -22.55 31.45 -37.47
CA SER A 596 -22.50 30.11 -38.08
C SER A 596 -21.12 29.44 -37.94
N ARG A 597 -20.03 30.21 -38.11
CA ARG A 597 -18.65 29.76 -37.87
C ARG A 597 -18.40 29.40 -36.42
N GLY A 598 -18.89 30.21 -35.48
CA GLY A 598 -18.82 29.93 -34.04
C GLY A 598 -19.49 28.59 -33.71
N LYS A 599 -20.70 28.35 -34.22
CA LYS A 599 -21.39 27.07 -34.07
C LYS A 599 -20.61 25.92 -34.70
N CYS A 600 -20.12 26.07 -35.93
CA CYS A 600 -19.30 25.07 -36.62
C CYS A 600 -18.07 24.65 -35.79
N LEU A 601 -17.38 25.60 -35.16
CA LEU A 601 -16.24 25.30 -34.29
C LEU A 601 -16.64 24.50 -33.03
N ILE A 602 -17.80 24.79 -32.44
CA ILE A 602 -18.35 24.05 -31.30
C ILE A 602 -18.69 22.61 -31.71
N ASP A 603 -19.32 22.44 -32.86
CA ASP A 603 -19.73 21.14 -33.39
C ASP A 603 -18.48 20.28 -33.77
N ILE A 604 -17.45 20.86 -34.40
CA ILE A 604 -16.14 20.20 -34.68
C ILE A 604 -15.46 19.79 -33.37
N TRP A 605 -15.35 20.73 -32.42
CA TRP A 605 -14.75 20.45 -31.12
C TRP A 605 -15.50 19.33 -30.39
N SER A 606 -16.83 19.35 -30.40
CA SER A 606 -17.66 18.33 -29.76
C SER A 606 -17.44 16.94 -30.39
N ALA A 607 -17.32 16.85 -31.71
CA ALA A 607 -17.02 15.59 -32.40
C ALA A 607 -15.61 15.06 -32.05
N VAL A 608 -14.58 15.92 -32.07
CA VAL A 608 -13.20 15.55 -31.74
C VAL A 608 -13.05 15.18 -30.26
N ALA A 609 -13.64 15.96 -29.35
CA ALA A 609 -13.63 15.74 -27.91
C ALA A 609 -14.35 14.43 -27.52
N SER A 610 -15.40 14.06 -28.25
CA SER A 610 -16.16 12.82 -28.07
C SER A 610 -15.41 11.56 -28.50
N LEU A 611 -14.28 11.67 -29.21
CA LEU A 611 -13.54 10.52 -29.73
C LEU A 611 -13.16 9.53 -28.62
N ASP A 612 -13.70 8.31 -28.69
CA ASP A 612 -13.39 7.23 -27.77
C ASP A 612 -11.95 6.75 -27.97
N GLY A 613 -11.19 6.68 -26.87
CA GLY A 613 -9.82 6.16 -26.86
C GLY A 613 -9.72 4.65 -27.06
N HIS A 614 -10.83 3.91 -26.87
CA HIS A 614 -10.84 2.46 -26.64
C HIS A 614 -9.88 2.03 -25.52
N CYS A 615 -9.51 2.97 -24.64
CA CYS A 615 -8.51 2.83 -23.60
C CYS A 615 -9.00 3.40 -22.24
N GLY A 616 -10.33 3.45 -22.08
CA GLY A 616 -11.04 3.86 -20.86
C GLY A 616 -11.53 5.31 -20.81
N GLN A 617 -11.02 6.19 -21.69
CA GLN A 617 -11.40 7.61 -21.70
C GLN A 617 -11.47 8.20 -23.11
N THR A 618 -12.32 9.21 -23.29
CA THR A 618 -12.39 10.02 -24.51
C THR A 618 -11.22 11.01 -24.61
N LEU A 619 -10.97 11.53 -25.82
CA LEU A 619 -9.94 12.53 -26.07
C LEU A 619 -10.13 13.80 -25.23
N PHE A 620 -11.37 14.20 -24.92
CA PHE A 620 -11.68 15.33 -24.03
C PHE A 620 -10.93 15.25 -22.68
N HIS A 621 -11.03 14.10 -22.00
CA HIS A 621 -10.42 13.90 -20.69
C HIS A 621 -8.88 13.94 -20.77
N ALA A 622 -8.31 13.37 -21.84
CA ALA A 622 -6.89 13.41 -22.11
C ALA A 622 -6.36 14.83 -22.37
N ILE A 623 -7.14 15.71 -23.02
CA ILE A 623 -6.78 17.11 -23.25
C ILE A 623 -6.66 17.90 -21.95
N GLY A 624 -7.43 17.55 -20.91
CA GLY A 624 -7.27 18.11 -19.56
C GLY A 624 -5.87 17.89 -18.96
N GLY A 625 -5.17 16.82 -19.38
CA GLY A 625 -3.76 16.54 -19.04
C GLY A 625 -2.73 17.23 -19.96
N GLY A 626 -3.16 18.07 -20.90
CA GLY A 626 -2.31 18.74 -21.89
C GLY A 626 -1.47 17.76 -22.72
N LEU A 627 -0.24 18.17 -23.07
CA LEU A 627 0.70 17.34 -23.85
C LEU A 627 0.88 15.93 -23.28
N GLU A 628 0.93 15.81 -21.96
CA GLU A 628 1.19 14.54 -21.31
C GLU A 628 0.00 13.57 -21.42
N GLY A 629 -1.21 14.07 -21.18
CA GLY A 629 -2.46 13.31 -21.31
C GLY A 629 -2.73 12.92 -22.76
N ILE A 630 -2.65 13.86 -23.70
CA ILE A 630 -2.85 13.62 -25.13
C ILE A 630 -1.85 12.60 -25.65
N ARG A 631 -0.56 12.72 -25.30
CA ARG A 631 0.49 11.77 -25.72
C ARG A 631 0.26 10.36 -25.16
N ALA A 632 -0.15 10.23 -23.91
CA ALA A 632 -0.52 8.94 -23.31
C ALA A 632 -1.75 8.33 -23.99
N TRP A 633 -2.77 9.15 -24.28
CA TRP A 633 -4.00 8.74 -24.95
C TRP A 633 -3.76 8.31 -26.39
N THR A 634 -3.10 9.12 -27.23
CA THR A 634 -2.84 8.82 -28.65
C THR A 634 -1.99 7.56 -28.81
N SER A 635 -0.96 7.40 -27.97
CA SER A 635 -0.18 6.16 -27.96
C SER A 635 -1.04 4.96 -27.54
N SER A 636 -1.88 5.12 -26.50
CA SER A 636 -2.75 4.05 -26.01
C SER A 636 -3.81 3.65 -27.04
N PHE A 637 -4.35 4.59 -27.80
CA PHE A 637 -5.29 4.34 -28.89
C PHE A 637 -4.67 3.42 -29.95
N ILE A 638 -3.46 3.73 -30.40
CA ILE A 638 -2.74 2.96 -31.43
C ILE A 638 -2.46 1.52 -30.97
N VAL A 639 -2.06 1.35 -29.70
CA VAL A 639 -1.65 0.04 -29.17
C VAL A 639 -2.84 -0.82 -28.73
N TRP A 640 -3.85 -0.23 -28.09
CA TRP A 640 -4.95 -0.97 -27.47
C TRP A 640 -6.25 -0.95 -28.29
N GLY A 641 -6.50 0.09 -29.09
CA GLY A 641 -7.70 0.21 -29.94
C GLY A 641 -7.96 -0.96 -30.90
N PRO A 642 -6.94 -1.51 -31.61
CA PRO A 642 -7.11 -2.70 -32.46
C PRO A 642 -7.44 -3.99 -31.69
N SER A 643 -7.20 -4.02 -30.37
CA SER A 643 -7.23 -5.25 -29.55
C SER A 643 -8.60 -5.57 -28.96
N THR A 644 -9.66 -4.92 -29.44
CA THR A 644 -11.05 -4.98 -28.98
C THR A 644 -11.79 -6.30 -29.30
N ARG A 645 -11.08 -7.45 -29.31
CA ARG A 645 -11.64 -8.79 -29.65
C ARG A 645 -12.68 -9.33 -28.66
N ILE A 646 -12.88 -8.69 -27.50
CA ILE A 646 -13.95 -9.01 -26.51
C ILE A 646 -14.75 -7.74 -26.13
N ALA A 647 -14.38 -6.56 -26.62
CA ALA A 647 -15.00 -5.28 -26.23
C ALA A 647 -16.42 -5.07 -26.80
N SER A 648 -16.95 -6.02 -27.59
CA SER A 648 -18.39 -6.06 -27.93
C SER A 648 -19.31 -6.28 -26.71
N ILE A 649 -18.75 -6.57 -25.53
CA ILE A 649 -19.45 -6.58 -24.24
C ILE A 649 -19.46 -5.18 -23.58
N GLN A 650 -18.66 -4.21 -24.06
CA GLN A 650 -18.52 -2.86 -23.49
C GLN A 650 -19.02 -1.76 -24.45
N SER A 651 -20.29 -1.37 -24.34
CA SER A 651 -20.75 -0.05 -24.79
C SER A 651 -22.00 0.48 -24.05
N SER A 652 -22.05 0.33 -22.71
CA SER A 652 -23.13 0.93 -21.90
C SER A 652 -22.76 1.33 -20.47
N ALA A 653 -21.55 1.01 -19.99
CA ALA A 653 -21.01 1.59 -18.76
C ALA A 653 -20.55 3.03 -19.02
N ILE A 654 -21.53 3.93 -19.20
CA ILE A 654 -21.33 5.38 -19.14
C ILE A 654 -20.75 5.68 -17.75
N SER A 655 -19.56 6.30 -17.69
CA SER A 655 -19.00 6.75 -16.42
C SER A 655 -19.97 7.74 -15.80
N ARG A 656 -20.12 7.72 -14.47
CA ARG A 656 -20.96 8.70 -13.75
C ARG A 656 -20.49 10.16 -13.91
N GLN A 657 -19.37 10.38 -14.61
CA GLN A 657 -18.77 11.69 -14.88
C GLN A 657 -18.81 12.07 -16.38
N ASP A 658 -19.34 11.22 -17.27
CA ASP A 658 -19.35 11.49 -18.72
C ASP A 658 -20.37 12.58 -19.10
N PHE A 659 -19.92 13.83 -19.10
CA PHE A 659 -20.63 14.96 -19.72
C PHE A 659 -20.67 14.86 -21.25
N ILE A 660 -19.87 13.97 -21.84
CA ILE A 660 -19.67 13.83 -23.29
C ILE A 660 -19.91 12.38 -23.69
N LYS A 661 -20.75 12.17 -24.71
CA LYS A 661 -21.06 10.85 -25.24
C LYS A 661 -19.86 10.34 -26.08
N PRO A 662 -19.28 9.16 -25.77
CA PRO A 662 -18.22 8.59 -26.60
C PRO A 662 -18.69 8.28 -28.03
N LEU A 663 -17.84 8.59 -29.02
CA LEU A 663 -18.03 8.31 -30.43
C LEU A 663 -16.81 7.55 -30.97
N SER A 664 -17.03 6.49 -31.75
CA SER A 664 -15.95 5.77 -32.43
C SER A 664 -15.29 6.64 -33.52
N LEU A 665 -14.02 6.37 -33.82
CA LEU A 665 -13.25 7.13 -34.81
C LEU A 665 -13.97 7.25 -36.16
N GLU A 666 -14.63 6.18 -36.63
CA GLU A 666 -15.34 6.21 -37.91
C GLU A 666 -16.52 7.20 -37.91
N HIS A 667 -17.31 7.26 -36.83
CA HIS A 667 -18.38 8.26 -36.70
C HIS A 667 -17.83 9.68 -36.64
N VAL A 668 -16.72 9.89 -35.91
CA VAL A 668 -16.06 11.22 -35.84
C VAL A 668 -15.54 11.65 -37.21
N ARG A 669 -14.92 10.75 -37.98
CA ARG A 669 -14.45 11.02 -39.35
C ARG A 669 -15.60 11.39 -40.29
N ILE A 670 -16.70 10.65 -40.25
CA ILE A 670 -17.90 10.94 -41.06
C ILE A 670 -18.43 12.35 -40.75
N LEU A 671 -18.65 12.68 -39.47
CA LEU A 671 -19.14 13.99 -39.06
C LEU A 671 -18.22 15.12 -39.53
N LEU A 672 -16.91 14.99 -39.32
CA LEU A 672 -15.95 16.01 -39.75
C LEU A 672 -15.89 16.16 -41.28
N HIS A 673 -15.98 15.06 -42.03
CA HIS A 673 -16.05 15.08 -43.49
C HIS A 673 -17.35 15.65 -44.06
N GLU A 674 -18.46 15.57 -43.34
CA GLU A 674 -19.70 16.27 -43.70
C GLU A 674 -19.55 17.78 -43.47
N MET A 675 -19.05 18.18 -42.28
CA MET A 675 -18.83 19.59 -41.95
C MET A 675 -17.84 20.29 -42.87
N LEU A 676 -16.77 19.61 -43.32
CA LEU A 676 -15.81 20.10 -44.32
C LEU A 676 -16.47 20.40 -45.67
N LYS A 677 -17.39 19.54 -46.14
CA LYS A 677 -18.10 19.76 -47.42
C LYS A 677 -19.07 20.94 -47.36
N GLU A 678 -19.56 21.29 -46.17
CA GLU A 678 -20.48 22.42 -45.96
C GLU A 678 -19.74 23.76 -45.76
N ASN A 679 -18.42 23.74 -45.48
CA ASN A 679 -17.67 24.90 -45.02
C ASN A 679 -16.26 24.97 -45.66
N ASP A 680 -16.16 25.55 -46.87
CA ASP A 680 -14.91 25.68 -47.61
C ASP A 680 -13.74 26.26 -46.79
N TRP A 681 -14.03 27.21 -45.90
CA TRP A 681 -13.03 27.91 -45.07
C TRP A 681 -12.28 26.99 -44.09
N LEU A 682 -12.83 25.82 -43.76
CA LEU A 682 -12.17 24.84 -42.89
C LEU A 682 -10.91 24.25 -43.54
N HIS A 683 -10.81 24.23 -44.87
CA HIS A 683 -9.64 23.74 -45.58
C HIS A 683 -8.41 24.65 -45.43
N ASP A 684 -8.61 25.94 -45.15
CA ASP A 684 -7.53 26.91 -44.89
C ASP A 684 -7.09 26.92 -43.40
N ASP A 685 -7.84 26.25 -42.52
CA ASP A 685 -7.58 26.21 -41.08
C ASP A 685 -6.51 25.18 -40.72
N LYS A 686 -5.30 25.67 -40.44
CA LYS A 686 -4.12 24.84 -40.16
C LYS A 686 -4.27 23.93 -38.93
N ASP A 687 -4.98 24.37 -37.90
CA ASP A 687 -5.13 23.55 -36.69
C ASP A 687 -6.13 22.42 -36.95
N ILE A 688 -7.23 22.69 -37.66
CA ILE A 688 -8.23 21.68 -38.03
C ILE A 688 -7.67 20.70 -39.06
N ALA A 689 -6.98 21.19 -40.10
CA ALA A 689 -6.33 20.35 -41.11
C ALA A 689 -5.32 19.36 -40.48
N TYR A 690 -4.50 19.82 -39.52
CA TYR A 690 -3.53 18.95 -38.84
C TYR A 690 -4.20 17.94 -37.89
N ILE A 691 -5.31 18.32 -37.23
CA ILE A 691 -6.10 17.37 -36.43
C ILE A 691 -6.66 16.27 -37.33
N LEU A 692 -7.19 16.61 -38.52
CA LEU A 692 -7.70 15.64 -39.49
C LEU A 692 -6.60 14.68 -39.96
N GLU A 693 -5.41 15.19 -40.28
CA GLU A 693 -4.25 14.37 -40.68
C GLU A 693 -3.86 13.35 -39.59
N ILE A 694 -3.92 13.74 -38.31
CA ILE A 694 -3.74 12.81 -37.18
C ILE A 694 -4.88 11.79 -37.10
N LEU A 695 -6.15 12.20 -37.29
CA LEU A 695 -7.29 11.26 -37.25
C LEU A 695 -7.23 10.22 -38.38
N GLU A 696 -6.78 10.61 -39.58
CA GLU A 696 -6.52 9.68 -40.69
C GLU A 696 -5.34 8.74 -40.37
N TYR A 697 -4.25 9.25 -39.78
CA TYR A 697 -3.16 8.40 -39.29
C TYR A 697 -3.64 7.38 -38.24
N LEU A 698 -4.51 7.79 -37.31
CA LEU A 698 -5.10 6.92 -36.29
C LEU A 698 -6.02 5.86 -36.90
N TYR A 699 -6.76 6.21 -37.96
CA TYR A 699 -7.60 5.26 -38.70
C TYR A 699 -6.76 4.18 -39.39
N ASP A 700 -5.69 4.58 -40.07
CA ASP A 700 -4.71 3.66 -40.64
C ASP A 700 -3.95 2.85 -39.58
N ALA A 701 -3.77 3.39 -38.37
CA ALA A 701 -3.21 2.67 -37.24
C ALA A 701 -4.15 1.56 -36.74
N MET A 702 -5.46 1.83 -36.63
CA MET A 702 -6.45 0.81 -36.23
C MET A 702 -6.50 -0.39 -37.17
N HIS A 703 -6.32 -0.15 -38.49
CA HIS A 703 -6.42 -1.20 -39.51
C HIS A 703 -5.11 -1.99 -39.72
N ARG A 704 -4.00 -1.56 -39.13
CA ARG A 704 -2.73 -2.31 -39.14
C ARG A 704 -2.80 -3.47 -38.13
N GLN A 705 -2.76 -4.71 -38.61
CA GLN A 705 -2.58 -5.87 -37.73
C GLN A 705 -1.23 -5.77 -37.00
N ASN A 706 -1.28 -5.77 -35.67
CA ASN A 706 -0.11 -5.75 -34.81
C ASN A 706 0.21 -7.20 -34.41
N ASP A 707 1.20 -7.84 -35.04
CA ASP A 707 1.62 -9.24 -34.79
C ASP A 707 2.23 -9.48 -33.39
N LYS A 708 2.28 -8.45 -32.53
CA LYS A 708 2.92 -8.51 -31.22
C LYS A 708 1.95 -9.08 -30.17
N ASN A 709 2.40 -10.07 -29.40
CA ASN A 709 1.70 -10.55 -28.20
C ASN A 709 1.80 -9.53 -27.04
N ILE A 710 1.10 -8.41 -27.20
CA ILE A 710 1.05 -7.32 -26.23
C ILE A 710 0.16 -7.74 -25.05
N GLY A 711 -0.97 -8.42 -25.32
CA GLY A 711 -1.97 -8.82 -24.32
C GLY A 711 -3.31 -8.13 -24.57
N SER A 712 -4.12 -8.01 -23.53
CA SER A 712 -5.43 -7.36 -23.57
C SER A 712 -5.55 -6.24 -22.53
N LEU A 713 -6.47 -5.30 -22.77
CA LEU A 713 -6.82 -4.22 -21.87
C LEU A 713 -8.26 -4.38 -21.38
N LEU A 714 -8.46 -4.29 -20.07
CA LEU A 714 -9.74 -4.08 -19.42
C LEU A 714 -9.77 -2.63 -18.90
N PRO A 715 -10.48 -1.71 -19.58
CA PRO A 715 -10.72 -0.38 -19.03
C PRO A 715 -11.62 -0.46 -17.80
N LEU A 716 -11.32 0.34 -16.79
CA LEU A 716 -12.03 0.45 -15.51
C LEU A 716 -12.55 1.87 -15.27
N SER A 717 -13.42 1.99 -14.27
CA SER A 717 -14.16 3.19 -13.85
C SER A 717 -14.36 3.26 -12.32
N CYS A 718 -13.73 2.36 -11.56
CA CYS A 718 -13.93 2.19 -10.13
C CYS A 718 -13.04 3.07 -9.23
N GLY A 719 -11.98 3.69 -9.77
CA GLY A 719 -10.92 4.37 -9.02
C GLY A 719 -9.88 3.41 -8.41
N HIS A 720 -8.84 3.95 -7.75
CA HIS A 720 -7.68 3.15 -7.30
C HIS A 720 -8.01 2.14 -6.20
N ASN A 721 -8.80 2.56 -5.21
CA ASN A 721 -8.98 1.84 -3.94
C ASN A 721 -10.32 1.09 -3.83
N ALA A 722 -11.16 1.10 -4.87
CA ALA A 722 -12.45 0.42 -4.86
C ALA A 722 -12.37 -1.02 -5.39
N ASN A 723 -13.36 -1.84 -5.02
CA ASN A 723 -13.64 -3.08 -5.73
C ASN A 723 -14.15 -2.77 -7.14
N PHE A 724 -13.83 -3.66 -8.09
CA PHE A 724 -14.46 -3.66 -9.42
C PHE A 724 -15.99 -3.77 -9.27
N SER A 725 -16.71 -3.03 -10.10
CA SER A 725 -18.15 -3.17 -10.31
C SER A 725 -18.49 -4.55 -10.88
N ASP A 726 -19.75 -4.96 -10.78
CA ASP A 726 -20.19 -6.27 -11.29
C ASP A 726 -20.01 -6.40 -12.81
N HIS A 727 -20.07 -5.28 -13.56
CA HIS A 727 -19.77 -5.27 -14.99
C HIS A 727 -18.28 -5.49 -15.29
N GLU A 728 -17.38 -4.82 -14.55
CA GLU A 728 -15.93 -5.00 -14.68
C GLU A 728 -15.50 -6.42 -14.24
N LYS A 729 -16.13 -6.96 -13.19
CA LYS A 729 -15.98 -8.36 -12.76
C LYS A 729 -16.44 -9.34 -13.85
N ALA A 730 -17.58 -9.09 -14.50
CA ALA A 730 -18.06 -9.92 -15.61
C ALA A 730 -17.13 -9.85 -16.84
N ALA A 731 -16.60 -8.67 -17.17
CA ALA A 731 -15.62 -8.50 -18.24
C ALA A 731 -14.29 -9.21 -17.93
N LEU A 732 -13.81 -9.15 -16.68
CA LEU A 732 -12.67 -9.93 -16.22
C LEU A 732 -12.92 -11.44 -16.35
N VAL A 733 -14.11 -11.94 -15.99
CA VAL A 733 -14.49 -13.35 -16.19
C VAL A 733 -14.49 -13.74 -17.68
N ALA A 734 -14.98 -12.88 -18.57
CA ALA A 734 -14.93 -13.14 -20.02
C ALA A 734 -13.47 -13.28 -20.53
N TYR A 735 -12.55 -12.45 -20.03
CA TYR A 735 -11.12 -12.61 -20.30
C TYR A 735 -10.57 -13.92 -19.73
N LEU A 736 -10.90 -14.30 -18.48
CA LEU A 736 -10.47 -15.57 -17.88
C LEU A 736 -10.98 -16.79 -18.65
N ILE A 737 -12.18 -16.74 -19.24
CA ILE A 737 -12.68 -17.77 -20.14
C ILE A 737 -11.85 -17.80 -21.44
N SER A 738 -11.57 -16.64 -22.04
CA SER A 738 -10.78 -16.55 -23.28
C SER A 738 -9.36 -17.11 -23.14
N PHE A 739 -8.75 -16.93 -21.97
CA PHE A 739 -7.44 -17.50 -21.62
C PHE A 739 -7.51 -18.95 -21.12
N GLN A 740 -8.67 -19.61 -21.22
CA GLN A 740 -8.92 -20.99 -20.77
C GLN A 740 -8.62 -21.22 -19.28
N TRP A 741 -8.74 -20.17 -18.48
CA TRP A 741 -8.57 -20.18 -17.03
C TRP A 741 -9.86 -20.56 -16.30
N VAL A 742 -11.02 -20.15 -16.81
CA VAL A 742 -12.35 -20.51 -16.28
C VAL A 742 -13.16 -21.25 -17.36
N ASN A 743 -13.95 -22.26 -16.95
CA ASN A 743 -14.88 -22.95 -17.84
C ASN A 743 -16.22 -22.20 -17.89
N ILE A 744 -16.85 -22.14 -19.07
CA ILE A 744 -18.18 -21.51 -19.28
C ILE A 744 -19.27 -22.10 -18.38
N ASN A 745 -19.13 -23.38 -17.96
CA ASN A 745 -20.09 -24.06 -17.10
C ASN A 745 -19.91 -23.76 -15.59
N ASN A 746 -18.89 -22.97 -15.20
CA ASN A 746 -18.60 -22.61 -13.81
C ASN A 746 -18.96 -21.14 -13.49
N THR A 747 -19.60 -20.43 -14.43
CA THR A 747 -20.00 -19.02 -14.34
C THR A 747 -21.51 -18.89 -14.41
#